data_AF-A0A1V5WTL1-F1
#
_entry.id   AF-A0A1V5WTL1-F1
#
_cell.length_a   1.000
_cell.length_b   1.000
_cell.length_c   1.000
_cell.angle_alpha   90.00
_cell.angle_beta   90.00
_cell.angle_gamma   90.00
#
_symmetry.space_group_name_H-M   'P 1'
#
loop_
_entity.id
_entity.type
_entity.pdbx_description
1 polymer ?
#
loop_
_entity_poly.entity_id
_entity_poly.type
_entity_poly.pdbx_seq_one_letter_code
_entity_poly.pdbx_strand_id
1 'polypeptide(L)'
;MLKFAIYISHHGFGHTTRMAALAREFNQFGIFVYIRSAKPEYLFKDLNPHLYEKEDIICDVGVKHKENLEPDKSATRLALLQLMSKRLEIIEREVDFLRKERVDLIITDIPWLPVEAGTYAEIPVFAISNFDWLFIYDKLLDKQTDLKPVLNTIYGLYQRVDYAFRLPLSSTKSMGSFRKIEKTGLLAAYKPPNPELKKALGIDSKTPVLTCSFGGEGEMNLYWEKMCSAFPGIVISTKQLKGIPNYIQIPPDFDFSSLINISDILLTKPGYGSFAEAIQSGTFLIYYPRKDYPEEEVLIKGLSYYPQKIQLPELNLSVSKWEDVFHTALTFSGSRKIIPNRNKQVASLILQRYIELQYSQKKLNSIFDIGSNNLNYALCEAGKSLPIHNAQIKTGIGRNYKIVKRTVKIKRETIKRFQSLVSDFMEYDKNIPSSKFVIATGIHRQSPQLQRLSEWFNKKWNAKYKVLQDKEEAELAYLAAKDLIPEGQSAIIIDIGGFSTQFIYSEPGLNIDRMSIPIGLLTIRKTIQEGKELKNILDEIVVSIPFYKADMIICVGLTATFLAMIVKRSRYFRPDELNGCRITLKELLAIKDLLESGKTEEIANYAMEPESLDILYYSIQYYIFLLDRMQSSGFLVCYYGIATGYNQKLKK
;
A
#
# COMPACT_ATOMS: atom_id res chain seq x y z
N MET A 1 -13.69 0.90 -5.46
CA MET A 1 -12.29 0.60 -5.06
C MET A 1 -12.33 -0.22 -3.77
N LEU A 2 -11.42 -1.18 -3.56
CA LEU A 2 -11.46 -1.99 -2.33
C LEU A 2 -10.96 -1.19 -1.11
N LYS A 3 -11.58 -1.44 0.04
CA LYS A 3 -11.34 -0.79 1.33
C LYS A 3 -11.17 -1.84 2.43
N PHE A 4 -9.97 -1.93 3.00
CA PHE A 4 -9.68 -2.89 4.08
C PHE A 4 -9.52 -2.16 5.41
N ALA A 5 -10.03 -2.75 6.51
CA ALA A 5 -9.79 -2.26 7.87
C ALA A 5 -8.79 -3.17 8.58
N ILE A 6 -7.64 -2.63 8.98
CA ILE A 6 -6.60 -3.36 9.71
C ILE A 6 -6.69 -2.99 11.20
N TYR A 7 -7.05 -3.97 12.02
CA TYR A 7 -7.05 -3.86 13.47
C TYR A 7 -5.76 -4.42 14.02
N ILE A 8 -4.99 -3.56 14.67
CA ILE A 8 -3.66 -3.90 15.15
C ILE A 8 -3.73 -4.16 16.65
N SER A 9 -3.12 -5.24 17.12
CA SER A 9 -2.98 -5.45 18.56
C SER A 9 -2.31 -4.25 19.23
N HIS A 10 -2.84 -3.84 20.38
CA HIS A 10 -2.25 -2.78 21.19
C HIS A 10 -0.94 -3.22 21.86
N HIS A 11 -0.54 -4.49 21.72
CA HIS A 11 0.67 -5.03 22.33
C HIS A 11 1.94 -4.76 21.51
N GLY A 12 2.80 -3.89 22.04
CA GLY A 12 4.14 -3.64 21.49
C GLY A 12 4.15 -3.01 20.08
N PHE A 13 5.32 -2.54 19.65
CA PHE A 13 5.46 -1.91 18.32
C PHE A 13 5.63 -2.90 17.17
N GLY A 14 6.05 -4.15 17.44
CA GLY A 14 6.27 -5.15 16.41
C GLY A 14 5.00 -5.54 15.62
N HIS A 15 3.84 -5.52 16.27
CA HIS A 15 2.53 -5.66 15.62
C HIS A 15 2.25 -4.50 14.66
N THR A 16 2.59 -3.28 15.08
CA THR A 16 2.36 -2.09 14.27
C THR A 16 3.27 -2.03 13.06
N THR A 17 4.58 -2.27 13.22
CA THR A 17 5.53 -2.16 12.11
C THR A 17 5.27 -3.21 11.03
N ARG A 18 4.89 -4.45 11.41
CA ARG A 18 4.50 -5.49 10.43
C ARG A 18 3.19 -5.18 9.71
N MET A 19 2.20 -4.61 10.40
CA MET A 19 0.92 -4.25 9.80
C MET A 19 1.04 -3.00 8.92
N ALA A 20 1.88 -2.03 9.28
CA ALA A 20 2.23 -0.92 8.39
C ALA A 20 2.94 -1.43 7.12
N ALA A 21 3.81 -2.44 7.24
CA ALA A 21 4.43 -3.07 6.09
C ALA A 21 3.43 -3.78 5.18
N LEU A 22 2.41 -4.43 5.74
CA LEU A 22 1.31 -5.05 4.98
C LEU A 22 0.42 -4.00 4.30
N ALA A 23 0.00 -2.96 5.04
CA ALA A 23 -0.82 -1.86 4.55
C ALA A 23 -0.16 -1.13 3.36
N ARG A 24 1.16 -0.97 3.40
CA ARG A 24 1.94 -0.39 2.31
C ARG A 24 1.80 -1.19 1.00
N GLU A 25 1.84 -2.52 1.06
CA GLU A 25 1.66 -3.36 -0.12
C GLU A 25 0.22 -3.28 -0.65
N PHE A 26 -0.78 -3.18 0.24
CA PHE A 26 -2.16 -2.91 -0.17
C PHE A 26 -2.30 -1.53 -0.87
N ASN A 27 -1.67 -0.49 -0.34
CA ASN A 27 -1.64 0.83 -0.99
C ASN A 27 -0.94 0.80 -2.35
N GLN A 28 0.14 0.02 -2.51
CA GLN A 28 0.80 -0.17 -3.82
C GLN A 28 -0.13 -0.81 -4.85
N PHE A 29 -1.08 -1.63 -4.39
CA PHE A 29 -2.14 -2.18 -5.23
C PHE A 29 -3.38 -1.28 -5.29
N GLY A 30 -3.36 -0.06 -4.76
CA GLY A 30 -4.50 0.88 -4.83
C GLY A 30 -5.63 0.60 -3.84
N ILE A 31 -5.44 -0.31 -2.88
CA ILE A 31 -6.41 -0.58 -1.81
C ILE A 31 -6.33 0.53 -0.78
N PHE A 32 -7.49 1.05 -0.38
CA PHE A 32 -7.59 1.99 0.72
C PHE A 32 -7.58 1.23 2.05
N VAL A 33 -6.76 1.69 3.00
CA VAL A 33 -6.59 1.01 4.28
C VAL A 33 -7.02 1.91 5.43
N TYR A 34 -7.99 1.46 6.23
CA TYR A 34 -8.27 2.06 7.51
C TYR A 34 -7.45 1.36 8.60
N ILE A 35 -6.62 2.12 9.30
CA ILE A 35 -5.82 1.63 10.43
C ILE A 35 -6.58 1.89 11.72
N ARG A 36 -6.87 0.83 12.47
CA ARG A 36 -7.52 0.90 13.79
C ARG A 36 -6.48 0.56 14.84
N SER A 37 -5.81 1.57 15.38
CA SER A 37 -4.70 1.42 16.32
C SER A 37 -4.41 2.71 17.06
N ALA A 38 -4.35 2.65 18.39
CA ALA A 38 -3.92 3.76 19.24
C ALA A 38 -2.39 3.95 19.29
N LYS A 39 -1.63 3.38 18.36
CA LYS A 39 -0.16 3.54 18.30
C LYS A 39 0.22 4.83 17.55
N PRO A 40 1.39 5.43 17.85
CA PRO A 40 1.77 6.73 17.30
C PRO A 40 1.80 6.79 15.76
N GLU A 41 1.46 7.96 15.21
CA GLU A 41 1.33 8.19 13.76
C GLU A 41 2.63 7.94 12.98
N TYR A 42 3.80 8.21 13.59
CA TYR A 42 5.10 8.07 12.93
C TYR A 42 5.39 6.64 12.44
N LEU A 43 4.73 5.63 13.01
CA LEU A 43 4.86 4.23 12.59
C LEU A 43 4.18 3.94 11.24
N PHE A 44 3.33 4.85 10.76
CA PHE A 44 2.57 4.75 9.51
C PHE A 44 3.03 5.77 8.44
N LYS A 45 4.12 6.51 8.70
CA LYS A 45 4.61 7.59 7.83
C LYS A 45 4.96 7.17 6.39
N ASP A 46 5.21 5.88 6.17
CA ASP A 46 5.54 5.32 4.86
C ASP A 46 4.31 4.88 4.04
N LEU A 47 3.11 4.99 4.60
CA LEU A 47 1.87 4.71 3.89
C LEU A 47 1.52 5.84 2.92
N ASN A 48 0.80 5.52 1.85
CA ASN A 48 0.39 6.53 0.89
C ASN A 48 -0.70 7.42 1.52
N PRO A 49 -0.46 8.73 1.75
CA PRO A 49 -1.37 9.60 2.51
C PRO A 49 -2.77 9.78 1.88
N HIS A 50 -2.94 9.40 0.61
CA HIS A 50 -4.23 9.41 -0.09
C HIS A 50 -4.98 8.08 -0.02
N LEU A 51 -4.33 7.00 0.44
CA LEU A 51 -4.87 5.64 0.49
C LEU A 51 -4.90 5.04 1.90
N TYR A 52 -4.75 5.86 2.95
CA TYR A 52 -5.04 5.42 4.30
C TYR A 52 -5.67 6.49 5.16
N GLU A 53 -6.35 6.03 6.20
CA GLU A 53 -6.85 6.83 7.31
C GLU A 53 -6.63 6.04 8.60
N LYS A 54 -6.29 6.73 9.68
CA LYS A 54 -6.03 6.10 10.97
C LYS A 54 -6.92 6.69 12.04
N GLU A 55 -7.44 5.81 12.89
CA GLU A 55 -8.18 6.17 14.10
C GLU A 55 -7.56 5.48 15.32
N ASP A 56 -7.48 6.21 16.44
CA ASP A 56 -6.93 5.71 17.70
C ASP A 56 -7.94 4.79 18.40
N ILE A 57 -7.78 3.49 18.18
CA ILE A 57 -8.69 2.45 18.64
C ILE A 57 -7.94 1.33 19.35
N ILE A 58 -8.55 0.80 20.40
CA ILE A 58 -8.05 -0.32 21.19
C ILE A 58 -9.11 -1.41 21.20
N CYS A 59 -8.79 -2.57 20.63
CA CYS A 59 -9.68 -3.73 20.52
C CYS A 59 -9.14 -5.00 21.21
N ASP A 60 -7.96 -4.89 21.83
CA ASP A 60 -7.39 -5.86 22.76
C ASP A 60 -6.51 -5.13 23.79
N VAL A 61 -5.98 -5.85 24.78
CA VAL A 61 -5.11 -5.27 25.83
C VAL A 61 -3.71 -5.87 25.87
N GLY A 62 -3.52 -7.00 25.19
CA GLY A 62 -2.34 -7.84 25.29
C GLY A 62 -1.95 -8.19 26.72
N VAL A 63 -0.65 -8.40 26.93
CA VAL A 63 -0.07 -8.60 28.27
C VAL A 63 0.46 -7.28 28.83
N LYS A 64 0.10 -7.00 30.09
CA LYS A 64 0.70 -5.91 30.89
C LYS A 64 1.99 -6.41 31.53
N HIS A 65 2.98 -5.53 31.67
CA HIS A 65 4.29 -5.89 32.20
C HIS A 65 4.66 -5.05 33.41
N LYS A 66 5.51 -5.62 34.26
CA LYS A 66 6.25 -4.94 35.33
C LYS A 66 7.63 -4.52 34.81
N GLU A 67 8.51 -4.12 35.73
CA GLU A 67 9.93 -3.94 35.47
C GLU A 67 10.55 -5.18 34.78
N ASN A 68 11.59 -4.97 33.97
CA ASN A 68 12.25 -6.01 33.17
C ASN A 68 11.33 -6.74 32.19
N LEU A 69 10.19 -6.13 31.85
CA LEU A 69 9.20 -6.70 30.94
C LEU A 69 8.64 -8.05 31.44
N GLU A 70 8.60 -8.27 32.76
CA GLU A 70 7.97 -9.46 33.34
C GLU A 70 6.44 -9.38 33.25
N PRO A 71 5.72 -10.47 32.90
CA PRO A 71 4.26 -10.44 32.82
C PRO A 71 3.57 -10.10 34.14
N ASP A 72 2.78 -9.03 34.16
CA ASP A 72 1.88 -8.71 35.27
C ASP A 72 0.53 -9.42 35.07
N LYS A 73 0.41 -10.61 35.65
CA LYS A 73 -0.82 -11.42 35.57
C LYS A 73 -2.04 -10.71 36.16
N SER A 74 -1.86 -9.95 37.23
CA SER A 74 -2.97 -9.27 37.92
C SER A 74 -3.45 -8.06 37.13
N ALA A 75 -2.53 -7.23 36.65
CA ALA A 75 -2.86 -6.09 35.79
C ALA A 75 -3.42 -6.55 34.44
N THR A 76 -2.91 -7.64 33.87
CA THR A 76 -3.46 -8.24 32.64
C THR A 76 -4.89 -8.73 32.85
N ARG A 77 -5.16 -9.44 33.94
CA ARG A 77 -6.53 -9.86 34.31
C ARG A 77 -7.48 -8.65 34.43
N LEU A 78 -7.08 -7.61 35.16
CA LEU A 78 -7.90 -6.41 35.35
C LEU A 78 -8.19 -5.72 34.01
N ALA A 79 -7.16 -5.55 33.16
CA ALA A 79 -7.31 -4.94 31.84
C ALA A 79 -8.25 -5.74 30.93
N LEU A 80 -8.18 -7.08 30.96
CA LEU A 80 -9.11 -7.93 30.21
C LEU A 80 -10.56 -7.73 30.65
N LEU A 81 -10.83 -7.74 31.96
CA LEU A 81 -12.17 -7.52 32.49
C LEU A 81 -12.71 -6.12 32.16
N GLN A 82 -11.85 -5.09 32.26
CA GLN A 82 -12.20 -3.73 31.88
C GLN A 82 -12.54 -3.61 30.39
N LEU A 83 -11.73 -4.20 29.49
CA LEU A 83 -12.04 -4.21 28.06
C LEU A 83 -13.39 -4.91 27.80
N MET A 84 -13.60 -6.07 28.42
CA MET A 84 -14.84 -6.83 28.23
C MET A 84 -16.07 -6.09 28.79
N SER A 85 -15.92 -5.26 29.82
CA SER A 85 -17.00 -4.40 30.33
C SER A 85 -17.46 -3.33 29.32
N LYS A 86 -16.57 -2.92 28.40
CA LYS A 86 -16.83 -1.96 27.32
C LYS A 86 -17.12 -2.61 25.97
N ARG A 87 -17.25 -3.94 25.93
CA ARG A 87 -17.38 -4.71 24.68
C ARG A 87 -18.50 -4.18 23.79
N LEU A 88 -19.71 -4.00 24.32
CA LEU A 88 -20.87 -3.59 23.52
C LEU A 88 -20.66 -2.22 22.86
N GLU A 89 -20.16 -1.23 23.62
CA GLU A 89 -19.84 0.11 23.11
C GLU A 89 -18.81 0.05 21.97
N ILE A 90 -17.74 -0.75 22.15
CA ILE A 90 -16.70 -0.92 21.12
C ILE A 90 -17.32 -1.56 19.87
N ILE A 91 -18.11 -2.63 20.02
CA ILE A 91 -18.72 -3.33 18.89
C ILE A 91 -19.68 -2.42 18.13
N GLU A 92 -20.56 -1.69 18.81
CA GLU A 92 -21.51 -0.76 18.17
C GLU A 92 -20.79 0.29 17.33
N ARG A 93 -19.79 0.97 17.93
CA ARG A 93 -18.98 1.96 17.23
C ARG A 93 -18.27 1.39 16.00
N GLU A 94 -17.65 0.20 16.12
CA GLU A 94 -16.95 -0.41 14.99
C GLU A 94 -17.92 -0.88 13.91
N VAL A 95 -19.09 -1.41 14.25
CA VAL A 95 -20.13 -1.81 13.26
C VAL A 95 -20.59 -0.61 12.45
N ASP A 96 -20.85 0.53 13.10
CA ASP A 96 -21.26 1.77 12.43
C ASP A 96 -20.17 2.27 11.48
N PHE A 97 -18.92 2.31 11.93
CA PHE A 97 -17.77 2.66 11.10
C PHE A 97 -17.66 1.75 9.88
N LEU A 98 -17.68 0.43 10.08
CA LEU A 98 -17.52 -0.57 9.04
C LEU A 98 -18.58 -0.43 7.93
N ARG A 99 -19.84 -0.20 8.32
CA ARG A 99 -20.96 0.00 7.38
C ARG A 99 -20.90 1.35 6.69
N LYS A 100 -20.66 2.43 7.44
CA LYS A 100 -20.57 3.80 6.91
C LYS A 100 -19.50 3.89 5.83
N GLU A 101 -18.32 3.35 6.12
CA GLU A 101 -17.17 3.40 5.22
C GLU A 101 -17.22 2.35 4.10
N ARG A 102 -18.19 1.41 4.17
CA ARG A 102 -18.33 0.28 3.25
C ARG A 102 -17.05 -0.54 3.16
N VAL A 103 -16.55 -0.98 4.32
CA VAL A 103 -15.35 -1.81 4.40
C VAL A 103 -15.62 -3.17 3.78
N ASP A 104 -14.71 -3.62 2.92
CA ASP A 104 -14.81 -4.89 2.19
C ASP A 104 -14.25 -6.08 2.98
N LEU A 105 -13.19 -5.85 3.77
CA LEU A 105 -12.50 -6.89 4.52
C LEU A 105 -11.91 -6.33 5.83
N ILE A 106 -12.08 -7.09 6.90
CA ILE A 106 -11.37 -6.86 8.17
C ILE A 106 -10.14 -7.76 8.20
N ILE A 107 -8.99 -7.17 8.51
CA ILE A 107 -7.75 -7.89 8.78
C ILE A 107 -7.37 -7.61 10.23
N THR A 108 -7.39 -8.64 11.07
CA THR A 108 -7.02 -8.53 12.48
C THR A 108 -5.62 -9.10 12.72
N ASP A 109 -4.72 -8.26 13.23
CA ASP A 109 -3.48 -8.69 13.87
C ASP A 109 -3.74 -9.14 15.30
N ILE A 110 -4.71 -10.06 15.41
CA ILE A 110 -5.25 -10.80 16.55
C ILE A 110 -6.10 -10.12 17.64
N PRO A 111 -6.49 -8.83 17.62
CA PRO A 111 -7.68 -8.42 18.38
C PRO A 111 -8.91 -9.28 18.04
N TRP A 112 -9.66 -9.71 19.05
CA TRP A 112 -10.83 -10.58 18.86
C TRP A 112 -12.14 -9.81 18.69
N LEU A 113 -12.26 -8.62 19.29
CA LEU A 113 -13.47 -7.78 19.16
C LEU A 113 -13.83 -7.42 17.70
N PRO A 114 -12.89 -7.15 16.78
CA PRO A 114 -13.22 -6.88 15.39
C PRO A 114 -13.86 -8.06 14.67
N VAL A 115 -13.64 -9.30 15.16
CA VAL A 115 -14.29 -10.49 14.59
C VAL A 115 -15.79 -10.46 14.86
N GLU A 116 -16.17 -9.99 16.05
CA GLU A 116 -17.57 -9.81 16.40
C GLU A 116 -18.21 -8.64 15.65
N ALA A 117 -17.52 -7.50 15.55
CA ALA A 117 -17.99 -6.38 14.75
C ALA A 117 -18.18 -6.78 13.29
N GLY A 118 -17.25 -7.53 12.71
CA GLY A 118 -17.37 -8.09 11.35
C GLY A 118 -18.57 -9.01 11.19
N THR A 119 -18.88 -9.83 12.21
CA THR A 119 -20.08 -10.69 12.20
C THR A 119 -21.36 -9.86 12.09
N TYR A 120 -21.49 -8.79 12.89
CA TYR A 120 -22.67 -7.91 12.85
C TYR A 120 -22.71 -7.02 11.61
N ALA A 121 -21.56 -6.61 11.10
CA ALA A 121 -21.45 -5.81 9.87
C ALA A 121 -21.57 -6.64 8.59
N GLU A 122 -21.60 -7.98 8.68
CA GLU A 122 -21.60 -8.93 7.56
C GLU A 122 -20.37 -8.79 6.65
N ILE A 123 -19.20 -8.53 7.26
CA ILE A 123 -17.93 -8.33 6.56
C ILE A 123 -17.00 -9.52 6.88
N PRO A 124 -16.32 -10.10 5.87
CA PRO A 124 -15.36 -11.17 6.10
C PRO A 124 -14.22 -10.70 7.01
N VAL A 125 -13.72 -11.62 7.84
CA VAL A 125 -12.66 -11.35 8.81
C VAL A 125 -11.50 -12.30 8.60
N PHE A 126 -10.34 -11.76 8.27
CA PHE A 126 -9.09 -12.50 8.16
C PHE A 126 -8.18 -12.19 9.35
N ALA A 127 -7.55 -13.20 9.92
CA ALA A 127 -6.54 -13.03 10.98
C ALA A 127 -5.13 -13.22 10.42
N ILE A 128 -4.14 -12.51 10.95
CA ILE A 128 -2.73 -12.70 10.59
C ILE A 128 -1.83 -12.47 11.80
N SER A 129 -1.01 -13.46 12.17
CA SER A 129 -0.02 -13.33 13.26
C SER A 129 0.89 -14.57 13.33
N ASN A 130 1.88 -14.54 14.23
CA ASN A 130 2.68 -15.68 14.66
C ASN A 130 2.11 -16.40 15.90
N PHE A 131 1.19 -15.77 16.63
CA PHE A 131 0.47 -16.35 17.76
C PHE A 131 -0.95 -15.77 17.87
N ASP A 132 -1.82 -16.39 18.67
CA ASP A 132 -3.13 -15.88 19.06
C ASP A 132 -3.19 -15.59 20.56
N TRP A 133 -4.08 -14.67 20.98
CA TRP A 133 -4.09 -14.25 22.39
C TRP A 133 -4.51 -15.37 23.35
N LEU A 134 -5.26 -16.37 22.89
CA LEU A 134 -5.63 -17.51 23.74
C LEU A 134 -4.40 -18.35 24.08
N PHE A 135 -3.49 -18.58 23.12
CA PHE A 135 -2.21 -19.26 23.37
C PHE A 135 -1.38 -18.57 24.47
N ILE A 136 -1.40 -17.24 24.53
CA ILE A 136 -0.69 -16.47 25.55
C ILE A 136 -1.43 -16.53 26.89
N TYR A 137 -2.72 -16.21 26.90
CA TYR A 137 -3.51 -16.09 28.13
C TYR A 137 -3.74 -17.44 28.82
N ASP A 138 -3.95 -18.52 28.08
CA ASP A 138 -4.19 -19.86 28.64
C ASP A 138 -3.01 -20.32 29.51
N LYS A 139 -1.77 -20.04 29.08
CA LYS A 139 -0.56 -20.35 29.86
C LYS A 139 -0.27 -19.34 30.97
N LEU A 140 -0.47 -18.04 30.71
CA LEU A 140 -0.15 -17.00 31.72
C LEU A 140 -1.16 -16.94 32.86
N LEU A 141 -2.44 -17.20 32.57
CA LEU A 141 -3.58 -17.03 33.47
C LEU A 141 -4.23 -18.38 33.86
N ASP A 142 -3.48 -19.48 33.73
CA ASP A 142 -3.88 -20.85 34.07
C ASP A 142 -4.54 -21.01 35.45
N LYS A 143 -4.09 -20.22 36.43
CA LYS A 143 -4.61 -20.20 37.81
C LYS A 143 -5.85 -19.32 38.03
N GLN A 144 -6.26 -18.52 37.05
CA GLN A 144 -7.37 -17.57 37.16
C GLN A 144 -8.66 -18.16 36.57
N THR A 145 -9.33 -19.01 37.35
CA THR A 145 -10.51 -19.77 36.88
C THR A 145 -11.71 -18.90 36.53
N ASP A 146 -11.80 -17.70 37.11
CA ASP A 146 -12.84 -16.70 36.85
C ASP A 146 -12.75 -16.09 35.44
N LEU A 147 -11.59 -16.17 34.77
CA LEU A 147 -11.41 -15.71 33.40
C LEU A 147 -11.85 -16.73 32.35
N LYS A 148 -12.21 -17.95 32.74
CA LYS A 148 -12.62 -19.01 31.80
C LYS A 148 -13.75 -18.58 30.83
N PRO A 149 -14.81 -17.84 31.26
CA PRO A 149 -15.82 -17.33 30.34
C PRO A 149 -15.26 -16.34 29.31
N VAL A 150 -14.31 -15.48 29.71
CA VAL A 150 -13.64 -14.52 28.81
C VAL A 150 -12.79 -15.28 27.79
N LEU A 151 -11.96 -16.24 28.23
CA LEU A 151 -11.12 -17.05 27.34
C LEU A 151 -11.96 -17.89 26.35
N ASN A 152 -13.06 -18.48 26.83
CA ASN A 152 -14.01 -19.18 25.96
C ASN A 152 -14.66 -18.25 24.92
N THR A 153 -14.95 -17.00 25.30
CA THR A 153 -15.46 -15.99 24.37
C THR A 153 -14.43 -15.67 23.29
N ILE A 154 -13.16 -15.44 23.67
CA ILE A 154 -12.06 -15.18 22.73
C ILE A 154 -11.91 -16.36 21.76
N TYR A 155 -11.88 -17.59 22.28
CA TYR A 155 -11.85 -18.79 21.45
C TYR A 155 -13.03 -18.83 20.47
N GLY A 156 -14.26 -18.68 20.97
CA GLY A 156 -15.48 -18.69 20.16
C GLY A 156 -15.49 -17.63 19.05
N LEU A 157 -14.88 -16.46 19.28
CA LEU A 157 -14.70 -15.42 18.26
C LEU A 157 -13.65 -15.82 17.23
N TYR A 158 -12.48 -16.30 17.64
CA TYR A 158 -11.46 -16.78 16.68
C TYR A 158 -11.95 -17.93 15.79
N GLN A 159 -12.90 -18.73 16.26
CA GLN A 159 -13.55 -19.78 15.46
C GLN A 159 -14.44 -19.23 14.32
N ARG A 160 -14.78 -17.94 14.33
CA ARG A 160 -15.60 -17.25 13.29
C ARG A 160 -14.77 -16.60 12.20
N VAL A 161 -13.44 -16.53 12.36
CA VAL A 161 -12.53 -15.99 11.34
C VAL A 161 -12.60 -16.85 10.07
N ASP A 162 -12.74 -16.20 8.91
CA ASP A 162 -12.87 -16.87 7.61
C ASP A 162 -11.56 -17.52 7.16
N TYR A 163 -10.45 -16.79 7.32
CA TYR A 163 -9.09 -17.27 7.02
C TYR A 163 -8.08 -16.72 8.03
N ALA A 164 -7.14 -17.56 8.44
CA ALA A 164 -6.02 -17.15 9.29
C ALA A 164 -4.69 -17.39 8.55
N PHE A 165 -3.80 -16.40 8.61
CA PHE A 165 -2.49 -16.42 7.99
C PHE A 165 -1.41 -16.50 9.06
N ARG A 166 -0.76 -17.66 9.14
CA ARG A 166 0.28 -17.92 10.12
C ARG A 166 1.63 -17.47 9.58
N LEU A 167 2.20 -16.46 10.21
CA LEU A 167 3.54 -15.95 9.95
C LEU A 167 4.62 -16.95 10.42
N PRO A 168 5.86 -16.87 9.92
CA PRO A 168 7.02 -17.59 10.48
C PRO A 168 7.26 -17.27 11.96
N LEU A 169 8.28 -17.89 12.58
CA LEU A 169 8.56 -17.73 14.02
C LEU A 169 7.33 -18.08 14.89
N SER A 170 6.64 -19.15 14.50
CA SER A 170 5.38 -19.62 15.08
C SER A 170 5.35 -21.14 15.15
N SER A 171 4.33 -21.68 15.82
CA SER A 171 3.99 -23.11 15.79
C SER A 171 2.53 -23.32 15.40
N THR A 172 2.13 -24.56 15.12
CA THR A 172 0.71 -24.87 14.90
C THR A 172 -0.13 -24.60 16.16
N LYS A 173 0.46 -24.81 17.34
CA LYS A 173 -0.19 -24.54 18.63
C LYS A 173 -0.36 -23.04 18.90
N SER A 174 0.58 -22.21 18.48
CA SER A 174 0.53 -20.77 18.79
C SER A 174 -0.60 -20.04 18.09
N MET A 175 -1.13 -20.59 16.98
CA MET A 175 -2.31 -20.09 16.27
C MET A 175 -3.45 -21.12 16.31
N GLY A 176 -3.46 -21.99 17.33
CA GLY A 176 -4.34 -23.16 17.40
C GLY A 176 -5.83 -22.81 17.55
N SER A 177 -6.15 -21.55 17.84
CA SER A 177 -7.52 -21.08 17.99
C SER A 177 -8.27 -20.85 16.68
N PHE A 178 -7.61 -20.96 15.52
CA PHE A 178 -8.23 -20.73 14.21
C PHE A 178 -8.49 -22.03 13.46
N ARG A 179 -9.60 -22.10 12.71
CA ARG A 179 -10.01 -23.30 11.96
C ARG A 179 -9.31 -23.47 10.61
N LYS A 180 -9.20 -22.38 9.85
CA LYS A 180 -8.65 -22.36 8.49
C LYS A 180 -7.35 -21.57 8.48
N ILE A 181 -6.23 -22.27 8.57
CA ILE A 181 -4.90 -21.63 8.68
C ILE A 181 -4.05 -21.93 7.46
N GLU A 182 -3.50 -20.88 6.84
CA GLU A 182 -2.49 -20.98 5.81
C GLU A 182 -1.15 -20.42 6.29
N LYS A 183 -0.05 -21.11 5.95
CA LYS A 183 1.29 -20.60 6.25
C LYS A 183 1.67 -19.53 5.24
N THR A 184 2.41 -18.53 5.70
CA THR A 184 2.88 -17.44 4.84
C THR A 184 4.39 -17.26 4.95
N GLY A 185 4.92 -16.28 4.19
CA GLY A 185 6.29 -15.86 4.28
C GLY A 185 6.54 -14.84 5.41
N LEU A 186 7.78 -14.39 5.52
CA LEU A 186 8.17 -13.38 6.51
C LEU A 186 7.51 -12.04 6.18
N LEU A 187 6.68 -11.54 7.10
CA LEU A 187 6.06 -10.21 7.04
C LEU A 187 6.79 -9.31 8.04
N ALA A 188 7.51 -8.29 7.57
CA ALA A 188 8.27 -7.42 8.45
C ALA A 188 8.40 -6.02 7.84
N ALA A 189 8.61 -5.02 8.69
CA ALA A 189 9.05 -3.72 8.21
C ALA A 189 10.38 -3.89 7.47
N TYR A 190 10.48 -3.29 6.30
CA TYR A 190 11.68 -3.36 5.47
C TYR A 190 11.99 -1.99 4.92
N LYS A 191 13.26 -1.62 5.08
CA LYS A 191 13.91 -0.53 4.38
C LYS A 191 15.08 -1.12 3.59
N PRO A 192 15.33 -0.63 2.36
CA PRO A 192 16.55 -0.99 1.66
C PRO A 192 17.78 -0.48 2.44
N PRO A 193 18.92 -1.18 2.37
CA PRO A 193 20.17 -0.67 2.93
C PRO A 193 20.48 0.74 2.41
N ASN A 194 20.85 1.64 3.32
CA ASN A 194 21.27 3.01 3.00
C ASN A 194 22.77 3.19 3.30
N PRO A 195 23.65 3.18 2.27
CA PRO A 195 25.10 3.30 2.47
C PRO A 195 25.54 4.58 3.19
N GLU A 196 24.76 5.66 3.07
CA GLU A 196 25.12 6.97 3.65
C GLU A 196 24.68 7.11 5.11
N LEU A 197 23.92 6.16 5.67
CA LEU A 197 23.36 6.30 7.01
C LEU A 197 24.44 6.31 8.10
N LYS A 198 25.47 5.46 8.00
CA LYS A 198 26.61 5.50 8.94
C LYS A 198 27.29 6.88 8.92
N LYS A 199 27.54 7.43 7.74
CA LYS A 199 28.14 8.75 7.56
C LYS A 199 27.26 9.87 8.14
N ALA A 200 25.94 9.81 7.92
CA ALA A 200 24.99 10.76 8.50
C ALA A 200 24.97 10.72 10.03
N LEU A 201 25.27 9.57 10.63
CA LEU A 201 25.42 9.39 12.08
C LEU A 201 26.86 9.66 12.58
N GLY A 202 27.79 10.08 11.72
CA GLY A 202 29.19 10.31 12.09
C GLY A 202 30.00 9.04 12.36
N ILE A 203 29.53 7.88 11.89
CA ILE A 203 30.18 6.57 12.08
C ILE A 203 31.04 6.26 10.85
N ASP A 204 32.30 5.89 11.06
CA ASP A 204 33.16 5.42 9.96
C ASP A 204 32.62 4.12 9.35
N SER A 205 32.80 3.97 8.03
CA SER A 205 32.27 2.83 7.27
C SER A 205 32.70 1.47 7.82
N LYS A 206 33.92 1.35 8.35
CA LYS A 206 34.49 0.11 8.88
C LYS A 206 34.21 -0.11 10.36
N THR A 207 33.71 0.89 11.07
CA THR A 207 33.42 0.77 12.50
C THR A 207 32.24 -0.18 12.72
N PRO A 208 32.38 -1.20 13.58
CA PRO A 208 31.28 -2.08 13.95
C PRO A 208 30.15 -1.31 14.63
N VAL A 209 28.91 -1.70 14.36
CA VAL A 209 27.72 -1.08 14.95
C VAL A 209 26.91 -2.13 15.72
N LEU A 210 26.65 -1.82 16.99
CA LEU A 210 25.72 -2.55 17.84
C LEU A 210 24.45 -1.71 18.02
N THR A 211 23.32 -2.19 17.53
CA THR A 211 22.02 -1.62 17.92
C THR A 211 21.49 -2.38 19.13
N CYS A 212 21.11 -1.65 20.18
CA CYS A 212 20.50 -2.21 21.37
C CYS A 212 19.05 -1.71 21.50
N SER A 213 18.09 -2.63 21.43
CA SER A 213 16.67 -2.31 21.53
C SER A 213 15.91 -3.48 22.12
N PHE A 214 15.28 -3.25 23.27
CA PHE A 214 14.40 -4.24 23.90
C PHE A 214 12.92 -4.02 23.54
N GLY A 215 12.59 -2.90 22.88
CA GLY A 215 11.25 -2.54 22.42
C GLY A 215 10.18 -2.45 23.53
N GLY A 216 8.98 -2.00 23.17
CA GLY A 216 7.80 -2.02 24.06
C GLY A 216 7.71 -0.87 25.06
N GLU A 217 6.75 -0.99 25.99
CA GLU A 217 6.33 0.04 26.97
C GLU A 217 7.12 -0.05 28.30
N GLY A 218 8.26 -0.73 28.34
CA GLY A 218 9.04 -0.93 29.56
C GLY A 218 10.54 -1.11 29.30
N GLU A 219 11.32 -1.08 30.37
CA GLU A 219 12.78 -1.15 30.31
C GLU A 219 13.31 -2.50 30.81
N MET A 220 14.44 -2.93 30.24
CA MET A 220 15.24 -4.04 30.75
C MET A 220 16.50 -3.50 31.42
N ASN A 221 16.78 -3.99 32.63
CA ASN A 221 17.93 -3.55 33.42
C ASN A 221 19.23 -4.10 32.83
N LEU A 222 19.92 -3.26 32.06
CA LEU A 222 21.23 -3.53 31.46
C LEU A 222 22.29 -2.58 32.04
N TYR A 223 23.44 -3.12 32.46
CA TYR A 223 24.62 -2.33 32.82
C TYR A 223 25.31 -1.78 31.57
N TRP A 224 24.76 -0.67 31.05
CA TRP A 224 25.19 -0.03 29.80
C TRP A 224 26.68 0.29 29.76
N GLU A 225 27.28 0.84 30.81
CA GLU A 225 28.70 1.20 30.83
C GLU A 225 29.61 0.01 30.53
N LYS A 226 29.36 -1.14 31.18
CA LYS A 226 30.15 -2.37 30.99
C LYS A 226 29.99 -2.95 29.58
N MET A 227 28.77 -2.91 29.05
CA MET A 227 28.47 -3.40 27.71
C MET A 227 29.10 -2.50 26.65
N CYS A 228 28.95 -1.17 26.79
CA CYS A 228 29.55 -0.19 25.89
C CYS A 228 31.07 -0.25 25.93
N SER A 229 31.70 -0.37 27.11
CA SER A 229 33.17 -0.46 27.21
C SER A 229 33.75 -1.71 26.56
N ALA A 230 32.98 -2.81 26.52
CA ALA A 230 33.38 -4.07 25.90
C ALA A 230 33.19 -4.10 24.38
N PHE A 231 32.34 -3.24 23.81
CA PHE A 231 32.06 -3.24 22.38
C PHE A 231 33.12 -2.42 21.62
N PRO A 232 33.81 -2.97 20.61
CA PRO A 232 34.93 -2.30 19.93
C PRO A 232 34.50 -1.23 18.91
N GLY A 233 33.21 -0.90 18.85
CA GLY A 233 32.63 0.03 17.88
C GLY A 233 31.61 0.97 18.51
N ILE A 234 30.61 1.39 17.73
CA ILE A 234 29.56 2.31 18.17
C ILE A 234 28.31 1.55 18.61
N VAL A 235 27.80 1.91 19.79
CA VAL A 235 26.53 1.43 20.33
C VAL A 235 25.43 2.46 20.04
N ILE A 236 24.31 2.01 19.47
CA ILE A 236 23.15 2.85 19.15
C ILE A 236 21.94 2.37 19.93
N SER A 237 21.22 3.28 20.59
CA SER A 237 19.93 2.99 21.21
C SER A 237 19.10 4.25 21.44
N THR A 238 17.81 4.09 21.73
CA THR A 238 16.91 5.19 22.09
C THR A 238 17.05 5.65 23.54
N LYS A 239 17.79 4.90 24.37
CA LYS A 239 17.98 5.20 25.79
C LYS A 239 18.77 6.51 25.95
N GLN A 240 18.39 7.33 26.93
CA GLN A 240 19.18 8.50 27.27
C GLN A 240 20.31 8.10 28.22
N LEU A 241 21.55 8.19 27.75
CA LEU A 241 22.77 7.93 28.53
C LEU A 241 23.72 9.11 28.39
N LYS A 242 24.49 9.41 29.44
CA LYS A 242 25.48 10.50 29.45
C LYS A 242 26.87 9.94 29.75
N GLY A 243 27.89 10.53 29.14
CA GLY A 243 29.29 10.25 29.46
C GLY A 243 29.86 8.94 28.90
N ILE A 244 29.15 8.25 27.98
CA ILE A 244 29.63 7.03 27.33
C ILE A 244 30.25 7.39 25.97
N PRO A 245 31.58 7.23 25.77
CA PRO A 245 32.27 7.77 24.58
C PRO A 245 31.83 7.16 23.24
N ASN A 246 31.46 5.88 23.22
CA ASN A 246 31.11 5.13 22.00
C ASN A 246 29.60 4.92 21.84
N TYR A 247 28.78 5.82 22.40
CA TYR A 247 27.33 5.71 22.39
C TYR A 247 26.67 6.82 21.57
N ILE A 248 25.73 6.45 20.71
CA ILE A 248 24.85 7.38 19.98
C ILE A 248 23.41 7.17 20.43
N GLN A 249 22.84 8.21 21.04
CA GLN A 249 21.41 8.27 21.29
C GLN A 249 20.68 8.64 20.00
N ILE A 250 19.61 7.91 19.70
CA ILE A 250 18.69 8.21 18.60
C ILE A 250 17.29 8.53 19.14
N PRO A 251 16.48 9.32 18.42
CA PRO A 251 15.12 9.59 18.85
C PRO A 251 14.22 8.35 18.71
N PRO A 252 13.13 8.22 19.50
CA PRO A 252 12.23 7.07 19.46
C PRO A 252 11.49 6.86 18.13
N ASP A 253 11.36 7.90 17.30
CA ASP A 253 10.70 7.89 15.99
C ASP A 253 11.68 7.61 14.83
N PHE A 254 12.95 7.35 15.15
CA PHE A 254 13.95 6.93 14.18
C PHE A 254 13.54 5.60 13.54
N ASP A 255 13.84 5.46 12.25
CA ASP A 255 13.51 4.24 11.51
C ASP A 255 14.35 3.06 11.99
N PHE A 256 13.73 2.17 12.78
CA PHE A 256 14.41 1.05 13.41
C PHE A 256 14.96 0.03 12.39
N SER A 257 14.23 -0.21 11.29
CA SER A 257 14.68 -1.12 10.23
C SER A 257 15.97 -0.63 9.56
N SER A 258 16.11 0.68 9.39
CA SER A 258 17.32 1.31 8.86
C SER A 258 18.53 1.14 9.79
N LEU A 259 18.32 1.16 11.10
CA LEU A 259 19.40 0.89 12.08
C LEU A 259 19.83 -0.58 12.03
N ILE A 260 18.88 -1.51 12.00
CA ILE A 260 19.18 -2.94 11.90
C ILE A 260 20.03 -3.21 10.65
N ASN A 261 19.71 -2.60 9.52
CA ASN A 261 20.44 -2.77 8.27
C ASN A 261 21.91 -2.33 8.32
N ILE A 262 22.26 -1.31 9.12
CA ILE A 262 23.65 -0.85 9.27
C ILE A 262 24.39 -1.53 10.42
N SER A 263 23.67 -2.31 11.23
CA SER A 263 24.21 -2.94 12.42
C SER A 263 24.88 -4.27 12.08
N ASP A 264 26.04 -4.49 12.67
CA ASP A 264 26.69 -5.80 12.68
C ASP A 264 25.98 -6.73 13.65
N ILE A 265 25.51 -6.17 14.78
CA ILE A 265 24.85 -6.89 15.86
C ILE A 265 23.57 -6.15 16.29
N LEU A 266 22.50 -6.89 16.51
CA LEU A 266 21.31 -6.46 17.22
C LEU A 266 21.22 -7.16 18.58
N LEU A 267 21.27 -6.40 19.68
CA LEU A 267 20.99 -6.86 21.03
C LEU A 267 19.54 -6.54 21.41
N THR A 268 18.72 -7.56 21.69
CA THR A 268 17.28 -7.43 21.91
C THR A 268 16.72 -8.48 22.88
N LYS A 269 15.45 -8.36 23.27
CA LYS A 269 14.65 -9.50 23.74
C LYS A 269 14.00 -10.23 22.56
N PRO A 270 13.58 -11.51 22.71
CA PRO A 270 12.75 -12.16 21.72
C PRO A 270 11.48 -11.36 21.43
N GLY A 271 11.21 -11.16 20.15
CA GLY A 271 10.00 -10.50 19.66
C GLY A 271 9.93 -10.63 18.16
N TYR A 272 8.73 -10.87 17.63
CA TYR A 272 8.55 -11.12 16.21
C TYR A 272 9.17 -10.01 15.34
N GLY A 273 8.88 -8.73 15.63
CA GLY A 273 9.41 -7.59 14.86
C GLY A 273 10.94 -7.58 14.80
N SER A 274 11.62 -7.52 15.96
CA SER A 274 13.09 -7.50 16.03
C SER A 274 13.74 -8.72 15.37
N PHE A 275 13.20 -9.91 15.60
CA PHE A 275 13.75 -11.13 14.99
C PHE A 275 13.52 -11.14 13.48
N ALA A 276 12.31 -10.83 13.01
CA ALA A 276 11.98 -10.81 11.60
C ALA A 276 12.83 -9.78 10.83
N GLU A 277 13.02 -8.59 11.39
CA GLU A 277 13.84 -7.54 10.78
C GLU A 277 15.34 -7.90 10.78
N ALA A 278 15.87 -8.53 11.83
CA ALA A 278 17.27 -8.95 11.84
C ALA A 278 17.55 -10.11 10.87
N ILE A 279 16.68 -11.13 10.83
CA ILE A 279 16.90 -12.29 9.95
C ILE A 279 16.75 -11.94 8.46
N GLN A 280 15.94 -10.94 8.12
CA GLN A 280 15.85 -10.45 6.73
C GLN A 280 17.04 -9.58 6.31
N SER A 281 17.71 -8.93 7.26
CA SER A 281 18.89 -8.11 7.00
C SER A 281 20.19 -8.90 7.13
N GLY A 282 20.14 -10.11 7.72
CA GLY A 282 21.32 -10.91 7.98
C GLY A 282 22.16 -10.42 9.17
N THR A 283 21.58 -9.56 10.01
CA THR A 283 22.19 -8.95 11.20
C THR A 283 22.36 -9.97 12.33
N PHE A 284 23.53 -10.02 12.95
CA PHE A 284 23.80 -10.99 14.02
C PHE A 284 22.91 -10.70 15.23
N LEU A 285 22.18 -11.71 15.72
CA LEU A 285 21.23 -11.58 16.83
C LEU A 285 21.88 -11.97 18.15
N ILE A 286 21.94 -11.05 19.10
CA ILE A 286 22.17 -11.37 20.51
C ILE A 286 20.86 -11.13 21.25
N TYR A 287 20.38 -12.12 21.99
CA TYR A 287 19.12 -11.95 22.70
C TYR A 287 19.08 -12.56 24.08
N TYR A 288 18.30 -11.94 24.95
CA TYR A 288 18.01 -12.42 26.30
C TYR A 288 16.49 -12.64 26.47
N PRO A 289 16.05 -13.89 26.71
CA PRO A 289 14.63 -14.20 26.88
C PRO A 289 14.06 -13.70 28.21
N ARG A 290 12.78 -13.34 28.19
CA ARG A 290 11.97 -13.10 29.39
C ARG A 290 11.57 -14.42 30.02
N LYS A 291 11.48 -14.43 31.34
CA LYS A 291 10.97 -15.58 32.08
C LYS A 291 9.47 -15.75 31.85
N ASP A 292 9.02 -16.99 31.65
CA ASP A 292 7.61 -17.39 31.59
C ASP A 292 6.75 -16.73 30.49
N TYR A 293 7.33 -16.27 29.37
CA TYR A 293 6.56 -15.69 28.26
C TYR A 293 6.32 -16.69 27.11
N PRO A 294 5.06 -17.13 26.86
CA PRO A 294 4.78 -18.24 25.94
C PRO A 294 5.22 -18.02 24.48
N GLU A 295 5.18 -16.76 24.01
CA GLU A 295 5.59 -16.42 22.64
C GLU A 295 7.07 -16.74 22.38
N GLU A 296 7.94 -16.56 23.37
CA GLU A 296 9.38 -16.64 23.14
C GLU A 296 9.84 -18.06 22.84
N GLU A 297 9.18 -19.06 23.39
CA GLU A 297 9.44 -20.47 23.09
C GLU A 297 9.30 -20.75 21.59
N VAL A 298 8.26 -20.22 20.95
CA VAL A 298 8.02 -20.43 19.52
C VAL A 298 8.90 -19.55 18.65
N LEU A 299 9.22 -18.33 19.10
CA LEU A 299 10.14 -17.42 18.40
C LEU A 299 11.56 -18.00 18.35
N ILE A 300 12.10 -18.42 19.50
CA ILE A 300 13.46 -18.98 19.63
C ILE A 300 13.57 -20.27 18.84
N LYS A 301 12.58 -21.17 18.96
CA LYS A 301 12.53 -22.39 18.13
C LYS A 301 12.48 -22.08 16.64
N GLY A 302 11.78 -21.01 16.25
CA GLY A 302 11.72 -20.52 14.88
C GLY A 302 13.06 -20.05 14.31
N LEU A 303 14.02 -19.66 15.17
CA LEU A 303 15.37 -19.27 14.77
C LEU A 303 16.33 -20.45 14.57
N SER A 304 15.87 -21.70 14.69
CA SER A 304 16.75 -22.89 14.58
C SER A 304 17.61 -22.89 13.32
N TYR A 305 17.05 -22.45 12.19
CA TYR A 305 17.74 -22.40 10.90
C TYR A 305 18.62 -21.16 10.68
N TYR A 306 18.55 -20.16 11.56
CA TYR A 306 19.30 -18.90 11.46
C TYR A 306 20.58 -18.97 12.34
N PRO A 307 21.77 -19.16 11.76
CA PRO A 307 22.97 -19.45 12.54
C PRO A 307 23.62 -18.23 13.20
N GLN A 308 23.38 -17.01 12.72
CA GLN A 308 24.00 -15.79 13.23
C GLN A 308 23.32 -15.31 14.53
N LYS A 309 23.36 -16.14 15.58
CA LYS A 309 22.66 -15.82 16.83
C LYS A 309 23.38 -16.33 18.07
N ILE A 310 23.23 -15.60 19.17
CA ILE A 310 23.62 -15.99 20.54
C ILE A 310 22.45 -15.72 21.48
N GLN A 311 22.08 -16.72 22.28
CA GLN A 311 21.19 -16.55 23.43
C GLN A 311 22.06 -16.28 24.66
N LEU A 312 21.82 -15.16 25.35
CA LEU A 312 22.50 -14.84 26.58
C LEU A 312 21.93 -15.63 27.76
N PRO A 313 22.78 -16.16 28.66
CA PRO A 313 22.32 -16.80 29.89
C PRO A 313 21.88 -15.78 30.94
N GLU A 314 22.49 -14.59 30.94
CA GLU A 314 22.19 -13.46 31.81
C GLU A 314 22.45 -12.15 31.05
N LEU A 315 21.71 -11.09 31.38
CA LEU A 315 21.83 -9.80 30.69
C LEU A 315 23.00 -8.95 31.22
N ASN A 316 23.36 -9.10 32.50
CA ASN A 316 24.35 -8.26 33.17
C ASN A 316 25.70 -8.97 33.33
N LEU A 317 26.44 -9.05 32.24
CA LEU A 317 27.75 -9.70 32.18
C LEU A 317 28.88 -8.78 32.69
N SER A 318 30.03 -9.37 33.01
CA SER A 318 31.29 -8.63 33.19
C SER A 318 31.81 -8.12 31.84
N VAL A 319 32.71 -7.14 31.85
CA VAL A 319 33.32 -6.58 30.62
C VAL A 319 33.97 -7.69 29.79
N SER A 320 34.80 -8.55 30.40
CA SER A 320 35.44 -9.68 29.69
C SER A 320 34.43 -10.67 29.07
N LYS A 321 33.34 -11.00 29.77
CA LYS A 321 32.30 -11.85 29.18
C LYS A 321 31.58 -11.17 28.00
N TRP A 322 31.36 -9.86 28.06
CA TRP A 322 30.82 -9.10 26.93
C TRP A 322 31.79 -9.09 25.75
N GLU A 323 33.08 -8.90 25.99
CA GLU A 323 34.14 -8.96 24.97
C GLU A 323 34.11 -10.31 24.23
N ASP A 324 34.02 -11.43 24.96
CA ASP A 324 33.92 -12.76 24.36
C ASP A 324 32.68 -12.92 23.46
N VAL A 325 31.52 -12.44 23.95
CA VAL A 325 30.25 -12.47 23.22
C VAL A 325 30.33 -11.64 21.93
N PHE A 326 30.86 -10.42 22.01
CA PHE A 326 31.01 -9.55 20.84
C PHE A 326 32.07 -10.06 19.86
N HIS A 327 33.19 -10.57 20.37
CA HIS A 327 34.22 -11.18 19.53
C HIS A 327 33.63 -12.35 18.73
N THR A 328 32.88 -13.25 19.40
CA THR A 328 32.21 -14.38 18.74
C THR A 328 31.23 -13.92 17.66
N ALA A 329 30.44 -12.88 17.93
CA ALA A 329 29.47 -12.34 16.96
C ALA A 329 30.15 -11.66 15.75
N LEU A 330 31.17 -10.82 15.99
CA LEU A 330 31.88 -10.07 14.95
C LEU A 330 32.77 -10.96 14.08
N THR A 331 33.33 -12.03 14.66
CA THR A 331 34.19 -12.99 13.95
C THR A 331 33.44 -14.21 13.41
N PHE A 332 32.10 -14.23 13.49
CA PHE A 332 31.29 -15.34 13.03
C PHE A 332 31.63 -15.74 11.59
N SER A 333 32.19 -16.95 11.44
CA SER A 333 32.68 -17.51 10.17
C SER A 333 31.73 -18.53 9.54
N GLY A 334 30.59 -18.80 10.18
CA GLY A 334 29.59 -19.72 9.65
C GLY A 334 28.86 -19.18 8.42
N SER A 335 28.12 -20.05 7.74
CA SER A 335 27.31 -19.66 6.57
C SER A 335 26.23 -18.65 6.99
N ARG A 336 26.42 -17.39 6.61
CA ARG A 336 25.43 -16.34 6.85
C ARG A 336 24.17 -16.63 6.03
N LYS A 337 23.03 -16.70 6.71
CA LYS A 337 21.71 -16.79 6.08
C LYS A 337 20.97 -15.47 6.13
N ILE A 338 20.20 -15.23 5.07
CA ILE A 338 19.25 -14.13 4.94
C ILE A 338 17.89 -14.74 4.63
N ILE A 339 16.87 -14.39 5.41
CA ILE A 339 15.49 -14.85 5.17
C ILE A 339 14.75 -13.76 4.39
N PRO A 340 14.36 -14.00 3.13
CA PRO A 340 13.81 -12.94 2.30
C PRO A 340 12.48 -12.42 2.85
N ASN A 341 12.31 -11.10 2.81
CA ASN A 341 11.05 -10.43 3.06
C ASN A 341 9.99 -10.92 2.04
N ARG A 342 8.75 -11.13 2.50
CA ARG A 342 7.64 -11.64 1.68
C ARG A 342 6.37 -10.79 1.80
N ASN A 343 6.48 -9.51 2.16
CA ASN A 343 5.33 -8.64 2.39
C ASN A 343 4.35 -8.66 1.21
N LYS A 344 4.86 -8.49 -0.02
CA LYS A 344 4.04 -8.54 -1.24
C LYS A 344 3.33 -9.87 -1.40
N GLN A 345 4.03 -10.98 -1.25
CA GLN A 345 3.43 -12.31 -1.40
C GLN A 345 2.36 -12.59 -0.32
N VAL A 346 2.55 -12.07 0.90
CA VAL A 346 1.55 -12.13 1.97
C VAL A 346 0.30 -11.32 1.57
N ALA A 347 0.48 -10.09 1.08
CA ALA A 347 -0.61 -9.24 0.61
C ALA A 347 -1.36 -9.88 -0.58
N SER A 348 -0.64 -10.40 -1.58
CA SER A 348 -1.22 -11.10 -2.74
C SER A 348 -2.02 -12.33 -2.33
N LEU A 349 -1.55 -13.10 -1.34
CA LEU A 349 -2.28 -14.26 -0.83
C LEU A 349 -3.57 -13.86 -0.12
N ILE A 350 -3.52 -12.82 0.73
CA ILE A 350 -4.71 -12.27 1.38
C ILE A 350 -5.73 -11.82 0.32
N LEU A 351 -5.28 -11.05 -0.67
CA LEU A 351 -6.13 -10.58 -1.75
C LEU A 351 -6.74 -11.75 -2.54
N GLN A 352 -5.93 -12.77 -2.88
CA GLN A 352 -6.42 -13.97 -3.55
C GLN A 352 -7.54 -14.64 -2.76
N ARG A 353 -7.36 -14.87 -1.45
CA ARG A 353 -8.39 -15.50 -0.61
C ARG A 353 -9.63 -14.65 -0.45
N TYR A 354 -9.48 -13.33 -0.38
CA TYR A 354 -10.63 -12.42 -0.38
C TYR A 354 -11.44 -12.56 -1.68
N ILE A 355 -10.77 -12.54 -2.84
CA ILE A 355 -11.45 -12.66 -4.13
C ILE A 355 -12.11 -14.04 -4.30
N GLU A 356 -11.44 -15.12 -3.91
CA GLU A 356 -12.02 -16.46 -3.94
C GLU A 356 -13.23 -16.59 -3.01
N LEU A 357 -13.17 -16.01 -1.81
CA LEU A 357 -14.28 -16.04 -0.85
C LEU A 357 -15.51 -15.29 -1.38
N GLN A 358 -15.33 -14.07 -1.90
CA GLN A 358 -16.44 -13.19 -2.29
C GLN A 358 -16.92 -13.41 -3.73
N TYR A 359 -16.05 -13.89 -4.63
CA TYR A 359 -16.32 -13.93 -6.07
C TYR A 359 -16.07 -15.29 -6.72
N SER A 360 -15.94 -16.39 -5.96
CA SER A 360 -15.71 -17.75 -6.52
C SER A 360 -16.69 -18.17 -7.62
N GLN A 361 -17.94 -17.74 -7.55
CA GLN A 361 -18.98 -18.09 -8.54
C GLN A 361 -19.06 -17.10 -9.71
N LYS A 362 -18.15 -16.13 -9.79
CA LYS A 362 -18.15 -15.07 -10.79
C LYS A 362 -17.02 -15.28 -11.79
N LYS A 363 -17.29 -14.97 -13.06
CA LYS A 363 -16.23 -14.87 -14.07
C LYS A 363 -15.58 -13.50 -13.96
N LEU A 364 -14.29 -13.47 -13.63
CA LEU A 364 -13.54 -12.23 -13.44
C LEU A 364 -12.61 -11.92 -14.60
N ASN A 365 -12.45 -10.62 -14.89
CA ASN A 365 -11.50 -10.08 -15.85
C ASN A 365 -10.58 -9.08 -15.16
N SER A 366 -9.27 -9.27 -15.33
CA SER A 366 -8.24 -8.30 -14.93
C SER A 366 -7.78 -7.56 -16.18
N ILE A 367 -8.03 -6.25 -16.23
CA ILE A 367 -7.77 -5.43 -17.41
C ILE A 367 -6.67 -4.42 -17.08
N PHE A 368 -5.58 -4.49 -17.83
CA PHE A 368 -4.42 -3.62 -17.72
C PHE A 368 -4.41 -2.68 -18.92
N ASP A 369 -4.77 -1.42 -18.69
CA ASP A 369 -4.73 -0.36 -19.68
C ASP A 369 -3.38 0.35 -19.61
N ILE A 370 -2.57 0.18 -20.65
CA ILE A 370 -1.23 0.72 -20.76
C ILE A 370 -1.27 1.94 -21.69
N GLY A 371 -1.21 3.12 -21.07
CA GLY A 371 -1.03 4.38 -21.75
C GLY A 371 0.43 4.83 -21.81
N SER A 372 0.63 6.06 -22.27
CA SER A 372 1.96 6.65 -22.44
C SER A 372 2.65 7.05 -21.13
N ASN A 373 1.91 7.28 -20.05
CA ASN A 373 2.47 7.68 -18.75
C ASN A 373 2.14 6.68 -17.63
N ASN A 374 0.92 6.15 -17.63
CA ASN A 374 0.40 5.30 -16.56
C ASN A 374 -0.05 3.94 -17.10
N LEU A 375 -0.04 2.95 -16.23
CA LEU A 375 -0.84 1.73 -16.37
C LEU A 375 -2.01 1.85 -15.40
N ASN A 376 -3.22 1.72 -15.93
CA ASN A 376 -4.45 1.62 -15.15
C ASN A 376 -4.88 0.16 -15.06
N TYR A 377 -5.38 -0.25 -13.91
CA TYR A 377 -5.84 -1.60 -13.64
C TYR A 377 -7.30 -1.57 -13.21
N ALA A 378 -8.08 -2.52 -13.73
CA ALA A 378 -9.44 -2.79 -13.28
C ALA A 378 -9.68 -4.30 -13.15
N LEU A 379 -10.03 -4.75 -11.95
CA LEU A 379 -10.61 -6.07 -11.69
C LEU A 379 -12.12 -5.96 -11.78
N CYS A 380 -12.73 -6.73 -12.66
CA CYS A 380 -14.16 -6.64 -12.94
C CYS A 380 -14.84 -8.01 -12.91
N GLU A 381 -16.11 -8.06 -12.50
CA GLU A 381 -17.01 -9.12 -12.95
C GLU A 381 -17.26 -8.95 -14.46
N ALA A 382 -17.18 -10.03 -15.24
CA ALA A 382 -17.21 -9.99 -16.69
C ALA A 382 -18.47 -9.29 -17.23
N GLY A 383 -18.26 -8.23 -18.03
CA GLY A 383 -19.32 -7.45 -18.67
C GLY A 383 -20.06 -6.44 -17.78
N LYS A 384 -19.68 -6.30 -16.51
CA LYS A 384 -20.20 -5.22 -15.63
C LYS A 384 -19.44 -3.91 -15.88
N SER A 385 -20.13 -2.78 -15.72
CA SER A 385 -19.53 -1.44 -15.86
C SER A 385 -18.73 -1.04 -14.62
N LEU A 386 -19.23 -1.37 -13.43
CA LEU A 386 -18.56 -1.08 -12.17
C LEU A 386 -17.47 -2.14 -11.86
N PRO A 387 -16.22 -1.73 -11.62
CA PRO A 387 -15.16 -2.64 -11.24
C PRO A 387 -15.22 -3.01 -9.75
N ILE A 388 -14.74 -4.21 -9.42
CA ILE A 388 -14.52 -4.66 -8.03
C ILE A 388 -13.37 -3.86 -7.42
N HIS A 389 -12.28 -3.71 -8.17
CA HIS A 389 -11.09 -3.02 -7.70
C HIS A 389 -10.38 -2.28 -8.84
N ASN A 390 -9.85 -1.10 -8.55
CA ASN A 390 -9.04 -0.31 -9.48
C ASN A 390 -7.73 0.11 -8.83
N ALA A 391 -6.69 0.19 -9.64
CA ALA A 391 -5.38 0.68 -9.22
C ALA A 391 -4.67 1.36 -10.39
N GLN A 392 -3.57 2.03 -10.09
CA GLN A 392 -2.75 2.67 -11.10
C GLN A 392 -1.28 2.67 -10.70
N ILE A 393 -0.40 2.57 -11.68
CA ILE A 393 1.04 2.80 -11.49
C ILE A 393 1.58 3.72 -12.58
N LYS A 394 2.58 4.52 -12.22
CA LYS A 394 3.29 5.40 -13.13
C LYS A 394 4.42 4.65 -13.82
N THR A 395 4.29 4.43 -15.12
CA THR A 395 5.27 3.66 -15.91
C THR A 395 6.22 4.57 -16.68
N GLY A 396 5.76 5.77 -17.08
CA GLY A 396 6.54 6.80 -17.75
C GLY A 396 7.11 6.40 -19.11
N ILE A 397 6.55 5.37 -19.77
CA ILE A 397 7.12 4.78 -20.98
C ILE A 397 7.29 5.79 -22.13
N GLY A 398 6.39 6.77 -22.20
CA GLY A 398 6.37 7.84 -23.20
C GLY A 398 6.99 9.16 -22.77
N ARG A 399 7.73 9.24 -21.66
CA ARG A 399 8.33 10.52 -21.22
C ARG A 399 9.52 10.99 -22.06
N ASN A 400 10.35 10.06 -22.53
CA ASN A 400 11.63 10.36 -23.20
C ASN A 400 11.71 9.74 -24.61
N TYR A 401 10.63 9.89 -25.39
CA TYR A 401 10.52 9.31 -26.73
C TYR A 401 11.20 10.19 -27.80
N LYS A 402 11.71 9.55 -28.86
CA LYS A 402 12.22 10.24 -30.05
C LYS A 402 11.40 9.86 -31.27
N ILE A 403 11.20 10.79 -32.19
CA ILE A 403 10.58 10.52 -33.49
C ILE A 403 11.71 10.31 -34.50
N VAL A 404 11.75 9.14 -35.13
CA VAL A 404 12.73 8.81 -36.17
C VAL A 404 11.98 8.23 -37.36
N LYS A 405 12.07 8.88 -38.53
CA LYS A 405 11.37 8.47 -39.75
C LYS A 405 9.87 8.20 -39.51
N ARG A 406 9.18 9.13 -38.84
CA ARG A 406 7.75 9.06 -38.45
C ARG A 406 7.38 7.92 -37.48
N THR A 407 8.35 7.21 -36.90
CA THR A 407 8.09 6.18 -35.88
C THR A 407 8.60 6.65 -34.52
N VAL A 408 7.91 6.22 -33.46
CA VAL A 408 8.34 6.49 -32.10
C VAL A 408 9.38 5.45 -31.65
N LYS A 409 10.55 5.94 -31.26
CA LYS A 409 11.66 5.17 -30.70
C LYS A 409 11.78 5.41 -29.20
N ILE A 410 11.96 4.31 -28.47
CA ILE A 410 12.08 4.31 -27.01
C ILE A 410 13.40 3.61 -26.64
N LYS A 411 14.12 4.19 -25.68
CA LYS A 411 15.37 3.62 -25.18
C LYS A 411 15.12 2.26 -24.53
N ARG A 412 16.07 1.34 -24.69
CA ARG A 412 15.96 -0.03 -24.15
C ARG A 412 15.84 -0.03 -22.63
N GLU A 413 16.53 0.88 -21.96
CA GLU A 413 16.52 1.07 -20.51
C GLU A 413 15.12 1.45 -20.02
N THR A 414 14.42 2.31 -20.77
CA THR A 414 13.02 2.70 -20.46
C THR A 414 12.08 1.51 -20.56
N ILE A 415 12.24 0.66 -21.59
CA ILE A 415 11.42 -0.56 -21.75
C ILE A 415 11.71 -1.56 -20.63
N LYS A 416 12.99 -1.75 -20.24
CA LYS A 416 13.35 -2.61 -19.10
C LYS A 416 12.74 -2.12 -17.80
N ARG A 417 12.81 -0.80 -17.53
CA ARG A 417 12.18 -0.18 -16.36
C ARG A 417 10.67 -0.39 -16.37
N PHE A 418 10.02 -0.18 -17.52
CA PHE A 418 8.60 -0.47 -17.71
C PHE A 418 8.27 -1.93 -17.34
N GLN A 419 9.02 -2.89 -17.89
CA GLN A 419 8.82 -4.31 -17.61
C GLN A 419 9.02 -4.66 -16.13
N SER A 420 9.98 -4.02 -15.45
CA SER A 420 10.18 -4.19 -14.01
C SER A 420 8.96 -3.71 -13.23
N LEU A 421 8.56 -2.45 -13.42
CA LEU A 421 7.43 -1.83 -12.71
C LEU A 421 6.12 -2.62 -12.93
N VAL A 422 5.85 -3.01 -14.17
CA VAL A 422 4.67 -3.81 -14.49
C VAL A 422 4.77 -5.21 -13.88
N SER A 423 5.95 -5.84 -13.89
CA SER A 423 6.13 -7.14 -13.22
C SER A 423 5.84 -7.04 -11.72
N ASP A 424 6.37 -5.99 -11.09
CA ASP A 424 6.18 -5.76 -9.66
C ASP A 424 4.72 -5.56 -9.28
N PHE A 425 3.91 -4.96 -10.17
CA PHE A 425 2.46 -4.82 -10.01
C PHE A 425 1.69 -6.10 -10.32
N MET A 426 2.06 -6.82 -11.39
CA MET A 426 1.43 -8.09 -11.78
C MET A 426 1.54 -9.16 -10.70
N GLU A 427 2.54 -9.09 -9.82
CA GLU A 427 2.68 -9.99 -8.68
C GLU A 427 1.48 -9.96 -7.71
N TYR A 428 0.70 -8.88 -7.67
CA TYR A 428 -0.55 -8.81 -6.92
C TYR A 428 -1.69 -9.59 -7.59
N ASP A 429 -1.78 -9.52 -8.92
CA ASP A 429 -2.89 -10.10 -9.70
C ASP A 429 -2.63 -11.52 -10.20
N LYS A 430 -1.37 -11.96 -10.27
CA LYS A 430 -0.98 -13.21 -10.95
C LYS A 430 -1.76 -14.44 -10.47
N ASN A 431 -2.11 -14.49 -9.19
CA ASN A 431 -2.83 -15.61 -8.58
C ASN A 431 -4.34 -15.33 -8.40
N ILE A 432 -4.82 -14.14 -8.77
CA ILE A 432 -6.25 -13.86 -8.79
C ILE A 432 -6.87 -14.71 -9.92
N PRO A 433 -7.96 -15.46 -9.66
CA PRO A 433 -8.62 -16.32 -10.64
C PRO A 433 -9.42 -15.49 -11.65
N SER A 434 -8.70 -14.83 -12.58
CA SER A 434 -9.27 -13.95 -13.60
C SER A 434 -8.68 -14.21 -14.99
N SER A 435 -9.44 -13.86 -16.02
CA SER A 435 -8.92 -13.71 -17.38
C SER A 435 -8.17 -12.39 -17.50
N LYS A 436 -6.89 -12.44 -17.89
CA LYS A 436 -6.02 -11.26 -17.95
C LYS A 436 -5.98 -10.68 -19.36
N PHE A 437 -6.28 -9.39 -19.47
CA PHE A 437 -6.29 -8.63 -20.73
C PHE A 437 -5.42 -7.39 -20.60
N VAL A 438 -4.60 -7.14 -21.60
CA VAL A 438 -3.76 -5.95 -21.69
C VAL A 438 -4.21 -5.16 -22.90
N ILE A 439 -4.70 -3.94 -22.69
CA ILE A 439 -5.00 -2.99 -23.76
C ILE A 439 -3.94 -1.91 -23.78
N ALA A 440 -3.51 -1.49 -24.96
CA ALA A 440 -2.46 -0.49 -25.10
C ALA A 440 -2.87 0.61 -26.09
N THR A 441 -2.58 1.86 -25.74
CA THR A 441 -3.02 3.05 -26.49
C THR A 441 -1.85 3.96 -26.88
N GLY A 442 -2.15 5.04 -27.62
CA GLY A 442 -1.25 6.16 -27.90
C GLY A 442 0.13 5.74 -28.42
N ILE A 443 1.16 5.87 -27.58
CA ILE A 443 2.56 5.60 -27.95
C ILE A 443 2.79 4.16 -28.43
N HIS A 444 2.00 3.20 -27.95
CA HIS A 444 2.09 1.79 -28.36
C HIS A 444 1.69 1.59 -29.82
N ARG A 445 0.73 2.37 -30.35
CA ARG A 445 0.37 2.36 -31.78
C ARG A 445 1.53 2.82 -32.66
N GLN A 446 2.24 3.85 -32.21
CA GLN A 446 3.28 4.54 -32.98
C GLN A 446 4.67 3.92 -32.87
N SER A 447 4.84 2.86 -32.05
CA SER A 447 6.14 2.23 -31.80
C SER A 447 6.13 0.71 -32.07
N PRO A 448 6.74 0.26 -33.19
CA PRO A 448 6.93 -1.17 -33.44
C PRO A 448 7.75 -1.89 -32.35
N GLN A 449 8.61 -1.16 -31.63
CA GLN A 449 9.36 -1.72 -30.51
C GLN A 449 8.45 -2.14 -29.35
N LEU A 450 7.39 -1.37 -29.10
CA LEU A 450 6.43 -1.66 -28.04
C LEU A 450 5.45 -2.77 -28.41
N GLN A 451 5.16 -2.98 -29.69
CA GLN A 451 4.30 -4.08 -30.13
C GLN A 451 4.87 -5.46 -29.74
N ARG A 452 6.21 -5.58 -29.60
CA ARG A 452 6.88 -6.79 -29.10
C ARG A 452 6.60 -7.09 -27.62
N LEU A 453 6.03 -6.15 -26.85
CA LEU A 453 5.59 -6.42 -25.49
C LEU A 453 4.44 -7.43 -25.44
N SER A 454 3.69 -7.60 -26.54
CA SER A 454 2.65 -8.63 -26.65
C SER A 454 3.17 -10.03 -26.31
N GLU A 455 4.31 -10.44 -26.87
CA GLU A 455 4.93 -11.74 -26.57
C GLU A 455 5.33 -11.84 -25.09
N TRP A 456 5.87 -10.76 -24.53
CA TRP A 456 6.27 -10.71 -23.13
C TRP A 456 5.08 -10.88 -22.19
N PHE A 457 3.96 -10.19 -22.44
CA PHE A 457 2.73 -10.33 -21.66
C PHE A 457 2.10 -11.72 -21.81
N ASN A 458 2.01 -12.25 -23.02
CA ASN A 458 1.46 -13.57 -23.26
C ASN A 458 2.32 -14.66 -22.58
N LYS A 459 3.65 -14.66 -22.79
CA LYS A 459 4.55 -15.70 -22.28
C LYS A 459 4.73 -15.64 -20.76
N LYS A 460 4.88 -14.44 -20.18
CA LYS A 460 5.17 -14.29 -18.74
C LYS A 460 3.91 -14.28 -17.87
N TRP A 461 2.82 -13.72 -18.36
CA TRP A 461 1.63 -13.41 -17.53
C TRP A 461 0.35 -14.07 -18.01
N ASN A 462 0.39 -14.83 -19.11
CA ASN A 462 -0.79 -15.40 -19.75
C ASN A 462 -1.88 -14.34 -20.01
N ALA A 463 -1.45 -13.13 -20.39
CA ALA A 463 -2.32 -11.97 -20.54
C ALA A 463 -2.48 -11.60 -22.01
N LYS A 464 -3.73 -11.57 -22.49
CA LYS A 464 -4.07 -11.29 -23.89
C LYS A 464 -3.80 -9.83 -24.21
N TYR A 465 -2.81 -9.56 -25.05
CA TYR A 465 -2.40 -8.21 -25.41
C TYR A 465 -3.07 -7.71 -26.69
N LYS A 466 -3.63 -6.50 -26.67
CA LYS A 466 -4.20 -5.81 -27.83
C LYS A 466 -3.79 -4.34 -27.86
N VAL A 467 -3.26 -3.89 -29.00
CA VAL A 467 -3.12 -2.46 -29.28
C VAL A 467 -4.44 -1.97 -29.85
N LEU A 468 -5.06 -0.98 -29.21
CA LEU A 468 -6.34 -0.43 -29.63
C LEU A 468 -6.15 0.60 -30.74
N GLN A 469 -7.01 0.56 -31.75
CA GLN A 469 -7.13 1.64 -32.74
C GLN A 469 -7.90 2.83 -32.15
N ASP A 470 -7.70 4.03 -32.72
CA ASP A 470 -8.34 5.27 -32.24
C ASP A 470 -9.87 5.16 -32.13
N LYS A 471 -10.53 4.55 -33.13
CA LYS A 471 -11.99 4.35 -33.12
C LYS A 471 -12.45 3.37 -32.03
N GLU A 472 -11.62 2.37 -31.73
CA GLU A 472 -11.91 1.41 -30.65
C GLU A 472 -11.75 2.09 -29.29
N GLU A 473 -10.69 2.85 -29.08
CA GLU A 473 -10.45 3.63 -27.87
C GLU A 473 -11.62 4.57 -27.56
N ALA A 474 -12.10 5.30 -28.57
CA ALA A 474 -13.28 6.15 -28.47
C ALA A 474 -14.56 5.36 -28.11
N GLU A 475 -14.77 4.19 -28.70
CA GLU A 475 -15.91 3.31 -28.36
C GLU A 475 -15.84 2.85 -26.88
N LEU A 476 -14.66 2.50 -26.39
CA LEU A 476 -14.48 2.08 -25.00
C LEU A 476 -14.70 3.23 -24.03
N ALA A 477 -14.25 4.45 -24.37
CA ALA A 477 -14.52 5.65 -23.58
C ALA A 477 -16.03 5.93 -23.48
N TYR A 478 -16.76 5.76 -24.60
CA TYR A 478 -18.23 5.82 -24.58
C TYR A 478 -18.84 4.78 -23.64
N LEU A 479 -18.44 3.51 -23.78
CA LEU A 479 -18.97 2.44 -22.92
C LEU A 479 -18.70 2.68 -21.43
N ALA A 480 -17.59 3.31 -21.10
CA ALA A 480 -17.23 3.63 -19.73
C ALA A 480 -18.08 4.78 -19.16
N ALA A 481 -18.42 5.78 -20.00
CA ALA A 481 -19.16 6.97 -19.59
C ALA A 481 -20.69 6.88 -19.76
N LYS A 482 -21.21 5.95 -20.57
CA LYS A 482 -22.64 5.91 -20.94
C LYS A 482 -23.60 5.87 -19.74
N ASP A 483 -23.20 5.24 -18.63
CA ASP A 483 -24.05 5.09 -17.43
C ASP A 483 -24.20 6.45 -16.69
N LEU A 484 -23.39 7.46 -17.03
CA LEU A 484 -23.51 8.83 -16.54
C LEU A 484 -24.41 9.71 -17.42
N ILE A 485 -24.83 9.23 -18.59
CA ILE A 485 -25.72 9.97 -19.49
C ILE A 485 -27.17 9.66 -19.09
N PRO A 486 -27.94 10.64 -18.60
CA PRO A 486 -29.35 10.44 -18.30
C PRO A 486 -30.12 10.03 -19.56
N GLU A 487 -31.19 9.27 -19.36
CA GLU A 487 -32.06 8.84 -20.45
C GLU A 487 -32.60 10.05 -21.23
N GLY A 488 -32.53 9.98 -22.56
CA GLY A 488 -33.01 11.04 -23.45
C GLY A 488 -32.08 12.26 -23.57
N GLN A 489 -30.89 12.26 -22.97
CA GLN A 489 -29.93 13.37 -23.10
C GLN A 489 -28.78 13.05 -24.05
N SER A 490 -28.27 14.10 -24.69
CA SER A 490 -27.08 14.08 -25.53
C SER A 490 -25.82 14.43 -24.71
N ALA A 491 -24.68 13.85 -25.09
CA ALA A 491 -23.41 14.10 -24.40
C ALA A 491 -22.23 14.15 -25.36
N ILE A 492 -21.26 15.02 -25.04
CA ILE A 492 -19.91 14.99 -25.61
C ILE A 492 -18.99 14.35 -24.59
N ILE A 493 -18.36 13.24 -24.97
CA ILE A 493 -17.40 12.53 -24.13
C ILE A 493 -16.01 12.84 -24.64
N ILE A 494 -15.12 13.23 -23.73
CA ILE A 494 -13.76 13.67 -24.03
C ILE A 494 -12.77 12.84 -23.20
N ASP A 495 -11.87 12.14 -23.86
CA ASP A 495 -10.74 11.44 -23.21
C ASP A 495 -9.43 12.11 -23.60
N ILE A 496 -8.80 12.78 -22.63
CA ILE A 496 -7.52 13.48 -22.84
C ILE A 496 -6.38 12.57 -22.38
N GLY A 497 -5.74 11.92 -23.35
CA GLY A 497 -4.57 11.09 -23.14
C GLY A 497 -3.25 11.86 -23.20
N GLY A 498 -2.15 11.10 -23.15
CA GLY A 498 -0.81 11.68 -23.30
C GLY A 498 -0.44 12.06 -24.74
N PHE A 499 -0.95 11.34 -25.73
CA PHE A 499 -0.57 11.46 -27.15
C PHE A 499 -1.74 11.83 -28.07
N SER A 500 -2.98 11.72 -27.60
CA SER A 500 -4.18 11.95 -28.38
C SER A 500 -5.31 12.42 -27.47
N THR A 501 -6.33 13.01 -28.08
CA THR A 501 -7.61 13.34 -27.44
C THR A 501 -8.72 12.73 -28.27
N GLN A 502 -9.60 11.96 -27.63
CA GLN A 502 -10.78 11.36 -28.27
C GLN A 502 -12.01 12.20 -27.95
N PHE A 503 -12.84 12.41 -28.97
CA PHE A 503 -14.15 13.06 -28.89
C PHE A 503 -15.23 12.08 -29.33
N ILE A 504 -16.28 11.94 -28.54
CA ILE A 504 -17.42 11.11 -28.87
C ILE A 504 -18.70 11.92 -28.66
N TYR A 505 -19.48 12.08 -29.71
CA TYR A 505 -20.82 12.64 -29.62
C TYR A 505 -21.84 11.51 -29.56
N SER A 506 -22.67 11.54 -28.52
CA SER A 506 -23.75 10.59 -28.28
C SER A 506 -25.07 11.34 -28.20
N GLU A 507 -26.03 10.92 -29.02
CA GLU A 507 -27.38 11.47 -29.03
C GLU A 507 -28.39 10.31 -29.01
N PRO A 508 -29.48 10.40 -28.23
CA PRO A 508 -30.49 9.36 -28.16
C PRO A 508 -31.03 9.00 -29.54
N GLY A 509 -31.05 7.70 -29.86
CA GLY A 509 -31.56 7.19 -31.14
C GLY A 509 -30.61 7.33 -32.34
N LEU A 510 -29.45 7.97 -32.19
CA LEU A 510 -28.42 8.07 -33.23
C LEU A 510 -27.21 7.17 -32.94
N ASN A 511 -26.47 6.85 -34.00
CA ASN A 511 -25.16 6.21 -33.84
C ASN A 511 -24.15 7.22 -33.27
N ILE A 512 -23.29 6.76 -32.37
CA ILE A 512 -22.24 7.63 -31.82
C ILE A 512 -21.26 8.07 -32.91
N ASP A 513 -20.99 9.37 -32.97
CA ASP A 513 -19.95 9.97 -33.80
C ASP A 513 -18.64 10.02 -33.01
N ARG A 514 -17.52 9.72 -33.66
CA ARG A 514 -16.23 9.46 -33.00
C ARG A 514 -15.10 10.09 -33.78
N MET A 515 -14.31 10.89 -33.10
CA MET A 515 -13.12 11.53 -33.65
C MET A 515 -11.94 11.41 -32.69
N SER A 516 -10.73 11.38 -33.26
CA SER A 516 -9.47 11.37 -32.52
C SER A 516 -8.57 12.44 -33.13
N ILE A 517 -8.01 13.31 -32.28
CA ILE A 517 -6.97 14.26 -32.70
C ILE A 517 -5.61 13.84 -32.12
N PRO A 518 -4.50 13.98 -32.86
CA PRO A 518 -3.18 13.51 -32.46
C PRO A 518 -2.48 14.48 -31.48
N ILE A 519 -3.23 15.07 -30.55
CA ILE A 519 -2.74 15.97 -29.50
C ILE A 519 -3.19 15.43 -28.14
N GLY A 520 -2.24 15.26 -27.23
CA GLY A 520 -2.47 15.01 -25.81
C GLY A 520 -1.49 15.78 -24.93
N LEU A 521 -1.53 15.58 -23.61
CA LEU A 521 -0.77 16.42 -22.67
C LEU A 521 0.76 16.30 -22.80
N LEU A 522 1.27 15.11 -23.14
CA LEU A 522 2.72 14.92 -23.32
C LEU A 522 3.21 15.51 -24.63
N THR A 523 2.39 15.48 -25.69
CA THR A 523 2.73 16.14 -26.96
C THR A 523 2.69 17.66 -26.80
N ILE A 524 1.67 18.21 -26.13
CA ILE A 524 1.59 19.64 -25.79
C ILE A 524 2.84 20.07 -25.03
N ARG A 525 3.18 19.37 -23.93
CA ARG A 525 4.36 19.70 -23.14
C ARG A 525 5.64 19.70 -23.98
N LYS A 526 5.82 18.70 -24.84
CA LYS A 526 7.00 18.60 -25.70
C LYS A 526 7.06 19.76 -26.69
N THR A 527 5.96 20.10 -27.33
CA THR A 527 5.89 21.19 -28.31
C THR A 527 6.14 22.56 -27.66
N ILE A 528 5.74 22.73 -26.39
CA ILE A 528 6.09 23.91 -25.58
C ILE A 528 7.60 23.93 -25.26
N GLN A 529 8.17 22.79 -24.88
CA GLN A 529 9.62 22.67 -24.65
C GLN A 529 10.45 22.92 -25.92
N GLU A 530 9.86 22.72 -27.10
CA GLU A 530 10.44 23.04 -28.41
C GLU A 530 10.22 24.51 -28.83
N GLY A 531 9.57 25.32 -27.99
CA GLY A 531 9.46 26.78 -28.14
C GLY A 531 8.13 27.30 -28.69
N LYS A 532 7.12 26.44 -28.91
CA LYS A 532 5.78 26.93 -29.29
C LYS A 532 4.99 27.39 -28.06
N GLU A 533 4.20 28.45 -28.21
CA GLU A 533 3.26 28.86 -27.17
C GLU A 533 2.02 27.96 -27.12
N LEU A 534 1.48 27.72 -25.92
CA LEU A 534 0.29 26.89 -25.72
C LEU A 534 -0.91 27.39 -26.54
N LYS A 535 -1.13 28.71 -26.59
CA LYS A 535 -2.22 29.33 -27.34
C LYS A 535 -2.18 28.93 -28.81
N ASN A 536 -1.01 29.03 -29.45
CA ASN A 536 -0.85 28.66 -30.86
C ASN A 536 -1.14 27.18 -31.10
N ILE A 537 -0.77 26.30 -30.17
CA ILE A 537 -1.09 24.86 -30.25
C ILE A 537 -2.60 24.64 -30.19
N LEU A 538 -3.30 25.34 -29.29
CA LEU A 538 -4.76 25.24 -29.15
C LEU A 538 -5.51 25.83 -30.35
N ASP A 539 -5.04 26.96 -30.89
CA ASP A 539 -5.58 27.58 -32.11
C ASP A 539 -5.40 26.67 -33.34
N GLU A 540 -4.28 25.94 -33.45
CA GLU A 540 -4.05 24.96 -34.52
C GLU A 540 -5.07 23.80 -34.47
N ILE A 541 -5.45 23.32 -33.27
CA ILE A 541 -6.39 22.19 -33.15
C ILE A 541 -7.86 22.60 -33.22
N VAL A 542 -8.21 23.87 -32.98
CA VAL A 542 -9.61 24.34 -32.95
C VAL A 542 -10.35 24.01 -34.24
N VAL A 543 -9.64 24.08 -35.38
CA VAL A 543 -10.14 23.82 -36.73
C VAL A 543 -10.54 22.35 -36.91
N SER A 544 -9.87 21.45 -36.19
CA SER A 544 -10.12 20.00 -36.26
C SER A 544 -11.24 19.55 -35.31
N ILE A 545 -11.67 20.40 -34.37
CA ILE A 545 -12.71 20.06 -33.40
C ILE A 545 -14.06 20.50 -33.98
N PRO A 546 -15.02 19.58 -34.21
CA PRO A 546 -16.34 19.93 -34.71
C PRO A 546 -17.16 20.69 -33.66
N PHE A 547 -18.12 21.50 -34.13
CA PHE A 547 -19.13 22.10 -33.27
C PHE A 547 -20.17 21.03 -32.90
N TYR A 548 -20.01 20.41 -31.74
CA TYR A 548 -21.06 19.58 -31.15
C TYR A 548 -21.88 20.43 -30.19
N LYS A 549 -23.22 20.31 -30.25
CA LYS A 549 -24.12 20.87 -29.25
C LYS A 549 -24.72 19.70 -28.49
N ALA A 550 -24.44 19.60 -27.21
CA ALA A 550 -24.94 18.53 -26.35
C ALA A 550 -25.42 19.09 -25.01
N ASP A 551 -26.26 18.33 -24.32
CA ASP A 551 -26.78 18.71 -23.00
C ASP A 551 -25.69 18.70 -21.92
N MET A 552 -24.64 17.88 -22.12
CA MET A 552 -23.51 17.79 -21.20
C MET A 552 -22.19 17.40 -21.84
N ILE A 553 -21.12 17.61 -21.07
CA ILE A 553 -19.77 17.14 -21.36
C ILE A 553 -19.34 16.17 -20.26
N ILE A 554 -18.75 15.04 -20.65
CA ILE A 554 -18.19 14.05 -19.74
C ILE A 554 -16.72 13.86 -20.07
N CYS A 555 -15.83 14.13 -19.12
CA CYS A 555 -14.40 13.94 -19.28
C CYS A 555 -13.95 12.64 -18.62
N VAL A 556 -13.35 11.74 -19.42
CA VAL A 556 -12.95 10.39 -19.00
C VAL A 556 -11.47 10.38 -18.60
N GLY A 557 -11.14 9.55 -17.62
CA GLY A 557 -9.77 9.16 -17.31
C GLY A 557 -9.11 9.96 -16.19
N LEU A 558 -7.82 9.66 -15.99
CA LEU A 558 -7.07 10.14 -14.82
C LEU A 558 -6.86 11.64 -14.80
N THR A 559 -6.71 12.28 -15.95
CA THR A 559 -6.52 13.74 -16.05
C THR A 559 -7.70 14.47 -15.40
N ALA A 560 -8.93 14.13 -15.79
CA ALA A 560 -10.15 14.72 -15.22
C ALA A 560 -10.31 14.36 -13.73
N THR A 561 -9.95 13.12 -13.36
CA THR A 561 -10.05 12.63 -11.99
C THR A 561 -9.11 13.36 -11.02
N PHE A 562 -7.84 13.53 -11.37
CA PHE A 562 -6.88 14.25 -10.53
C PHE A 562 -7.25 15.73 -10.41
N LEU A 563 -7.78 16.32 -11.48
CA LEU A 563 -8.31 17.68 -11.44
C LEU A 563 -9.51 17.80 -10.49
N ALA A 564 -10.42 16.81 -10.48
CA ALA A 564 -11.52 16.78 -9.52
C ALA A 564 -11.03 16.70 -8.06
N MET A 565 -10.01 15.90 -7.77
CA MET A 565 -9.44 15.84 -6.42
C MET A 565 -8.94 17.21 -5.95
N ILE A 566 -8.24 17.94 -6.81
CA ILE A 566 -7.72 19.27 -6.52
C ILE A 566 -8.87 20.27 -6.33
N VAL A 567 -9.80 20.32 -7.29
CA VAL A 567 -10.95 21.25 -7.25
C VAL A 567 -11.83 21.00 -6.02
N LYS A 568 -12.07 19.74 -5.67
CA LYS A 568 -12.90 19.36 -4.50
C LYS A 568 -12.13 19.28 -3.20
N ARG A 569 -10.81 19.58 -3.21
CA ARG A 569 -9.94 19.51 -2.03
C ARG A 569 -10.03 18.16 -1.31
N SER A 570 -10.12 17.09 -2.10
CA SER A 570 -10.25 15.73 -1.55
C SER A 570 -8.88 15.21 -1.16
N ARG A 571 -8.66 15.07 0.16
CA ARG A 571 -7.42 14.52 0.70
C ARG A 571 -7.25 13.04 0.34
N TYR A 572 -8.34 12.28 0.37
CA TYR A 572 -8.33 10.84 0.14
C TYR A 572 -8.76 10.49 -1.27
N PHE A 573 -8.11 9.50 -1.88
CA PHE A 573 -8.53 9.00 -3.17
C PHE A 573 -9.80 8.16 -3.01
N ARG A 574 -10.95 8.76 -3.33
CA ARG A 574 -12.29 8.15 -3.24
C ARG A 574 -12.93 8.12 -4.63
N PRO A 575 -12.62 7.12 -5.47
CA PRO A 575 -13.08 7.15 -6.86
C PRO A 575 -14.59 7.10 -7.02
N ASP A 576 -15.27 6.46 -6.07
CA ASP A 576 -16.73 6.36 -6.06
C ASP A 576 -17.41 7.71 -5.77
N GLU A 577 -16.70 8.67 -5.14
CA GLU A 577 -17.16 10.06 -4.94
C GLU A 577 -16.74 10.99 -6.09
N LEU A 578 -15.64 10.65 -6.78
CA LEU A 578 -15.13 11.43 -7.91
C LEU A 578 -15.88 11.13 -9.21
N ASN A 579 -16.37 9.90 -9.39
CA ASN A 579 -17.16 9.52 -10.55
C ASN A 579 -18.52 10.21 -10.56
N GLY A 580 -18.86 10.88 -11.67
CA GLY A 580 -20.07 11.70 -11.81
C GLY A 580 -19.95 13.10 -11.19
N CYS A 581 -18.82 13.43 -10.58
CA CYS A 581 -18.61 14.75 -9.99
C CYS A 581 -18.53 15.85 -11.06
N ARG A 582 -19.18 17.00 -10.81
CA ARG A 582 -19.16 18.16 -11.71
C ARG A 582 -18.01 19.12 -11.39
N ILE A 583 -17.26 19.49 -12.42
CA ILE A 583 -16.30 20.59 -12.40
C ILE A 583 -16.83 21.72 -13.28
N THR A 584 -16.88 22.93 -12.72
CA THR A 584 -17.35 24.14 -13.40
C THR A 584 -16.18 24.94 -13.97
N LEU A 585 -16.46 25.73 -15.01
CA LEU A 585 -15.48 26.68 -15.56
C LEU A 585 -14.94 27.65 -14.50
N LYS A 586 -15.81 28.11 -13.59
CA LYS A 586 -15.43 28.98 -12.48
C LYS A 586 -14.40 28.33 -11.56
N GLU A 587 -14.59 27.05 -11.22
CA GLU A 587 -13.64 26.30 -10.41
C GLU A 587 -12.29 26.11 -11.13
N LEU A 588 -12.31 25.82 -12.45
CA LEU A 588 -11.08 25.71 -13.24
C LEU A 588 -10.28 27.02 -13.28
N LEU A 589 -10.96 28.14 -13.50
CA LEU A 589 -10.35 29.47 -13.48
C LEU A 589 -9.72 29.77 -12.11
N ALA A 590 -10.41 29.42 -11.02
CA ALA A 590 -9.85 29.61 -9.68
C ALA A 590 -8.57 28.79 -9.45
N ILE A 591 -8.50 27.54 -9.91
CA ILE A 591 -7.27 26.73 -9.80
C ILE A 591 -6.17 27.26 -10.72
N LYS A 592 -6.52 27.70 -11.94
CA LYS A 592 -5.57 28.34 -12.87
C LYS A 592 -4.93 29.57 -12.22
N ASP A 593 -5.75 30.47 -11.67
CA ASP A 593 -5.28 31.71 -11.05
C ASP A 593 -4.41 31.41 -9.81
N LEU A 594 -4.76 30.36 -9.06
CA LEU A 594 -3.94 29.89 -7.94
C LEU A 594 -2.54 29.42 -8.39
N LEU A 595 -2.48 28.63 -9.47
CA LEU A 595 -1.20 28.18 -10.07
C LEU A 595 -0.36 29.36 -10.59
N GLU A 596 -0.99 30.32 -11.27
CA GLU A 596 -0.33 31.52 -11.80
C GLU A 596 0.17 32.46 -10.71
N SER A 597 -0.50 32.48 -9.55
CA SER A 597 -0.08 33.26 -8.37
C SER A 597 1.12 32.68 -7.62
N GLY A 598 1.58 31.47 -7.99
CA GLY A 598 2.71 30.80 -7.34
C GLY A 598 2.38 30.09 -6.02
N LYS A 599 1.11 30.05 -5.60
CA LYS A 599 0.65 29.40 -4.36
C LYS A 599 0.46 27.88 -4.51
N THR A 600 1.47 27.22 -5.07
CA THR A 600 1.41 25.79 -5.41
C THR A 600 1.34 24.87 -4.19
N GLU A 601 1.80 25.33 -3.03
CA GLU A 601 1.70 24.60 -1.75
C GLU A 601 0.25 24.31 -1.35
N GLU A 602 -0.70 25.21 -1.67
CA GLU A 602 -2.12 25.01 -1.39
C GLU A 602 -2.72 23.85 -2.22
N ILE A 603 -2.11 23.52 -3.35
CA ILE A 603 -2.54 22.45 -4.27
C ILE A 603 -1.81 21.14 -3.97
N ALA A 604 -0.56 21.21 -3.49
CA ALA A 604 0.32 20.06 -3.30
C ALA A 604 -0.31 18.97 -2.41
N ASN A 605 -1.07 19.36 -1.38
CA ASN A 605 -1.73 18.44 -0.46
C ASN A 605 -2.85 17.59 -1.09
N TYR A 606 -3.36 18.01 -2.26
CA TYR A 606 -4.43 17.34 -3.00
C TYR A 606 -3.95 16.75 -4.33
N ALA A 607 -2.72 17.09 -4.74
CA ALA A 607 -2.12 16.61 -5.97
C ALA A 607 -1.50 15.23 -5.76
N MET A 608 -2.07 14.21 -6.41
CA MET A 608 -1.50 12.86 -6.42
C MET A 608 -0.12 12.78 -7.09
N GLU A 609 0.21 13.74 -7.96
CA GLU A 609 1.50 13.83 -8.65
C GLU A 609 2.06 15.26 -8.61
N PRO A 610 2.64 15.71 -7.49
CA PRO A 610 3.16 17.08 -7.35
C PRO A 610 4.26 17.43 -8.36
N GLU A 611 5.00 16.43 -8.89
CA GLU A 611 6.03 16.69 -9.90
C GLU A 611 5.47 16.96 -11.31
N SER A 612 4.14 16.98 -11.46
CA SER A 612 3.44 17.15 -12.75
C SER A 612 2.63 18.47 -12.79
N LEU A 613 3.01 19.50 -12.01
CA LEU A 613 2.30 20.79 -11.98
C LEU A 613 2.24 21.49 -13.34
N ASP A 614 3.26 21.31 -14.19
CA ASP A 614 3.26 21.80 -15.57
C ASP A 614 2.17 21.13 -16.41
N ILE A 615 2.07 19.80 -16.32
CA ILE A 615 1.03 19.00 -16.97
C ILE A 615 -0.35 19.38 -16.44
N LEU A 616 -0.48 19.61 -15.14
CA LEU A 616 -1.71 20.08 -14.52
C LEU A 616 -2.14 21.43 -15.12
N TYR A 617 -1.22 22.40 -15.21
CA TYR A 617 -1.49 23.69 -15.81
C TYR A 617 -1.94 23.56 -17.28
N TYR A 618 -1.23 22.78 -18.10
CA TYR A 618 -1.62 22.53 -19.49
C TYR A 618 -2.99 21.83 -19.58
N SER A 619 -3.30 20.92 -18.66
CA SER A 619 -4.59 20.25 -18.64
C SER A 619 -5.75 21.21 -18.32
N ILE A 620 -5.56 22.12 -17.37
CA ILE A 620 -6.58 23.12 -16.99
C ILE A 620 -6.85 24.05 -18.16
N GLN A 621 -5.79 24.59 -18.78
CA GLN A 621 -5.91 25.45 -19.96
C GLN A 621 -6.61 24.73 -21.11
N TYR A 622 -6.29 23.45 -21.33
CA TYR A 622 -6.91 22.67 -22.38
C TYR A 622 -8.40 22.40 -22.09
N TYR A 623 -8.79 22.09 -20.85
CA TYR A 623 -10.20 21.97 -20.48
C TYR A 623 -10.96 23.30 -20.62
N ILE A 624 -10.37 24.43 -20.22
CA ILE A 624 -10.98 25.76 -20.39
C ILE A 624 -11.25 26.03 -21.87
N PHE A 625 -10.26 25.79 -22.74
CA PHE A 625 -10.41 25.91 -24.18
C PHE A 625 -11.52 25.02 -24.75
N LEU A 626 -11.60 23.76 -24.30
CA LEU A 626 -12.65 22.85 -24.75
C LEU A 626 -14.05 23.27 -24.27
N LEU A 627 -14.17 23.79 -23.04
CA LEU A 627 -15.43 24.31 -22.52
C LEU A 627 -15.92 25.54 -23.28
N ASP A 628 -15.01 26.47 -23.61
CA ASP A 628 -15.31 27.63 -24.45
C ASP A 628 -15.76 27.20 -25.85
N ARG A 629 -14.99 26.30 -26.47
CA ARG A 629 -15.27 25.75 -27.81
C ARG A 629 -16.63 25.06 -27.93
N MET A 630 -17.08 24.42 -26.84
CA MET A 630 -18.35 23.68 -26.75
C MET A 630 -19.46 24.49 -26.07
N GLN A 631 -19.22 25.76 -25.74
CA GLN A 631 -20.16 26.65 -25.05
C GLN A 631 -20.76 26.04 -23.76
N SER A 632 -19.93 25.35 -22.98
CA SER A 632 -20.35 24.69 -21.74
C SER A 632 -19.83 25.39 -20.49
N SER A 633 -20.63 25.37 -19.43
CA SER A 633 -20.25 25.90 -18.11
C SER A 633 -19.45 24.91 -17.24
N GLY A 634 -19.25 23.68 -17.71
CA GLY A 634 -18.51 22.65 -16.97
C GLY A 634 -18.64 21.26 -17.58
N PHE A 635 -18.11 20.26 -16.87
CA PHE A 635 -18.18 18.85 -17.28
C PHE A 635 -18.35 17.93 -16.08
N LEU A 636 -18.82 16.71 -16.33
CA LEU A 636 -18.83 15.60 -15.39
C LEU A 636 -17.55 14.78 -15.53
N VAL A 637 -17.05 14.24 -14.42
CA VAL A 637 -15.88 13.35 -14.42
C VAL A 637 -16.32 11.91 -14.51
N CYS A 638 -15.78 11.16 -15.47
CA CYS A 638 -15.87 9.72 -15.52
C CYS A 638 -14.54 9.12 -15.10
N TYR A 639 -14.48 8.60 -13.87
CA TYR A 639 -13.26 7.99 -13.35
C TYR A 639 -12.98 6.64 -14.03
N TYR A 640 -14.04 5.86 -14.22
CA TYR A 640 -13.94 4.54 -14.81
C TYR A 640 -13.56 4.72 -16.29
N GLY A 641 -12.30 4.44 -16.64
CA GLY A 641 -11.75 4.67 -17.97
C GLY A 641 -12.00 3.52 -18.95
N ILE A 642 -11.26 3.51 -20.06
CA ILE A 642 -11.42 2.52 -21.14
C ILE A 642 -11.25 1.06 -20.70
N ALA A 643 -10.61 0.79 -19.55
CA ALA A 643 -10.52 -0.56 -18.99
C ALA A 643 -11.90 -1.14 -18.66
N THR A 644 -12.82 -0.37 -18.05
CA THR A 644 -14.18 -0.84 -17.77
C THR A 644 -15.03 -0.91 -19.03
N GLY A 645 -14.83 0.01 -19.98
CA GLY A 645 -15.41 -0.07 -21.31
C GLY A 645 -15.02 -1.37 -22.03
N TYR A 646 -13.74 -1.77 -21.93
CA TYR A 646 -13.26 -3.03 -22.51
C TYR A 646 -13.92 -4.24 -21.85
N ASN A 647 -14.08 -4.23 -20.51
CA ASN A 647 -14.78 -5.29 -19.79
C ASN A 647 -16.21 -5.49 -20.31
N GLN A 648 -16.94 -4.39 -20.51
CA GLN A 648 -18.30 -4.41 -21.03
C GLN A 648 -18.35 -4.95 -22.46
N LYS A 649 -17.36 -4.60 -23.30
CA LYS A 649 -17.26 -5.09 -24.68
C LYS A 649 -17.01 -6.60 -24.75
N LEU A 650 -16.26 -7.20 -23.82
CA LEU A 650 -15.97 -8.64 -23.80
C LEU A 650 -17.20 -9.55 -23.61
N LYS A 651 -18.35 -9.01 -23.20
CA LYS A 651 -19.61 -9.75 -23.02
C LYS A 651 -20.50 -9.73 -24.29
N LYS A 652 -20.18 -8.86 -25.25
CA LYS A 652 -20.72 -8.92 -26.61
C LYS A 652 -19.87 -9.86 -27.44
#